data_AF-A0A496V2J3-F1
#
_entry.id   AF-A0A496V2J3-F1
#
_cell.length_a   1.000
_cell.length_b   1.000
_cell.length_c   1.000
_cell.angle_alpha   90.00
_cell.angle_beta   90.00
_cell.angle_gamma   90.00
#
_symmetry.space_group_name_H-M   'P 1'
#
loop_
_entity.id
_entity.type
_entity.pdbx_description
1 polymer ?
#
loop_
_entity_poly.entity_id
_entity_poly.type
_entity_poly.pdbx_seq_one_letter_code
_entity_poly.pdbx_strand_id
1 'polypeptide(L)'
;MSTTYPSRHFISLTGLTLLLSGLPLAQAETDCTAVTEIPQAECEALIDLYNSTNGANWTDNLGWNVTSNPCEWGGVFYDIKEVTYEKGVVCENGHVRKLDLYTNNLNGFIPESITTLTRLNSLKLGNNKLSGNGSQPIPEFIGDLTNLRTLSLSGNKFIGSIPEFLKNLIKLQSLSLSNNRLVGTLPTFLGDLINLKTLSLSRNKLTGSIQVLENLTNLQSLWLYSNKLDGTIEVLVNFTQLKETSLSYNKFRGTIPDGLGNLTNLVYLSLHHNKLSGLIPESLENLNRLETLALSHNKLRGSIPNVLGNLSNLNKLSLQYNQLSGSIPDSLGNLSRLQELWLYRNQLSGSIPESLGNLSQLQKTSLSNNQLSGSIPESLGNLNLLEQLSLHKNQLSGTLLESIGNLSNLQSLKLNENELCGKVPASLMNLTHLSVLTLDNNHLTTSDAVLMTWLNDKNPTWAMTQTPCFASGQSETCLVYAVHDEGLNNSQLLTINPDNGFEVNALGDVHAGYDIEGLAIHPLTKKLYASSGDDPADGLEHGYIYRVNKADGTLTPVCSTGLGEVSAMSFHPQTYQLWVWADGEGLFTINLDQIENGTCEKTEIVGHSAKVEGLAWDNDGQALYGSEGTALYRYLSNTGIVEEACDNFPSEVEALDMLADGTLLFALHDASDTRIHSFDIENCLAKENAPVPVEALYTDIEGITLNCPSR
;
A
#
# COMPACT_ATOMS: atom_id res chain seq x y z
N MET A 1 -42.77 46.73 -63.22
CA MET A 1 -42.80 45.26 -63.39
C MET A 1 -41.41 44.74 -63.10
N SER A 2 -41.30 43.73 -62.22
CA SER A 2 -40.10 42.96 -61.84
C SER A 2 -38.76 43.34 -62.48
N THR A 3 -37.75 43.67 -61.66
CA THR A 3 -36.36 43.21 -61.87
C THR A 3 -35.57 43.18 -60.55
N THR A 4 -34.65 42.23 -60.50
CA THR A 4 -33.90 41.66 -59.36
C THR A 4 -32.56 42.37 -59.05
N TYR A 5 -32.08 42.15 -57.81
CA TYR A 5 -30.76 42.40 -57.16
C TYR A 5 -29.49 42.00 -57.99
N PRO A 6 -28.20 42.28 -57.59
CA PRO A 6 -27.69 42.54 -56.21
C PRO A 6 -26.56 43.58 -55.95
N SER A 7 -26.35 43.86 -54.64
CA SER A 7 -25.12 44.24 -53.88
C SER A 7 -24.26 45.47 -54.27
N ARG A 8 -24.00 46.39 -53.30
CA ARG A 8 -22.73 47.18 -53.18
C ARG A 8 -22.49 47.75 -51.76
N HIS A 9 -21.21 47.73 -51.36
CA HIS A 9 -20.58 48.36 -50.19
C HIS A 9 -20.60 49.90 -50.19
N PHE A 10 -20.38 50.56 -49.04
CA PHE A 10 -19.31 51.57 -48.85
C PHE A 10 -19.06 51.92 -47.36
N ILE A 11 -17.81 52.28 -47.07
CA ILE A 11 -17.14 52.52 -45.78
C ILE A 11 -16.89 54.04 -45.58
N SER A 12 -17.03 54.51 -44.32
CA SER A 12 -16.28 55.55 -43.55
C SER A 12 -16.00 56.97 -44.11
N LEU A 13 -16.24 58.03 -43.30
CA LEU A 13 -15.20 58.69 -42.47
C LEU A 13 -15.77 59.76 -41.50
N THR A 14 -15.38 59.59 -40.24
CA THR A 14 -15.06 60.52 -39.14
C THR A 14 -15.30 62.04 -39.25
N GLY A 15 -15.78 62.62 -38.14
CA GLY A 15 -15.25 63.89 -37.61
C GLY A 15 -16.27 64.85 -36.97
N LEU A 16 -16.45 64.80 -35.64
CA LEU A 16 -16.32 65.96 -34.75
C LEU A 16 -16.51 65.54 -33.27
N THR A 17 -15.39 65.50 -32.55
CA THR A 17 -15.29 65.55 -31.09
C THR A 17 -15.47 66.99 -30.61
N LEU A 18 -16.45 67.24 -29.73
CA LEU A 18 -16.49 68.44 -28.89
C LEU A 18 -15.97 68.07 -27.50
N LEU A 19 -14.74 68.49 -27.25
CA LEU A 19 -14.06 68.48 -25.95
C LEU A 19 -14.80 69.40 -24.98
N LEU A 20 -15.50 68.82 -24.00
CA LEU A 20 -15.69 69.46 -22.70
C LEU A 20 -14.57 68.98 -21.79
N SER A 21 -13.63 69.89 -21.59
CA SER A 21 -12.48 69.81 -20.70
C SER A 21 -12.87 69.58 -19.23
N GLY A 22 -12.32 68.52 -18.65
CA GLY A 22 -11.42 68.66 -17.50
C GLY A 22 -11.93 69.40 -16.27
N LEU A 23 -12.96 68.87 -15.62
CA LEU A 23 -13.06 68.84 -14.16
C LEU A 23 -13.40 67.39 -13.80
N PRO A 24 -12.69 66.74 -12.85
CA PRO A 24 -13.26 65.54 -12.27
C PRO A 24 -14.55 66.01 -11.59
N LEU A 25 -15.70 65.58 -12.09
CA LEU A 25 -16.89 65.56 -11.24
C LEU A 25 -16.49 64.68 -10.07
N ALA A 26 -16.13 65.30 -8.94
CA ALA A 26 -16.05 64.62 -7.66
C ALA A 26 -17.41 63.94 -7.51
N GLN A 27 -17.42 62.62 -7.66
CA GLN A 27 -18.60 61.83 -7.39
C GLN A 27 -18.91 62.12 -5.92
N ALA A 28 -20.08 62.70 -5.65
CA ALA A 28 -20.42 63.12 -4.30
C ALA A 28 -20.35 61.89 -3.39
N GLU A 29 -19.49 61.96 -2.38
CA GLU A 29 -19.42 60.94 -1.32
C GLU A 29 -20.82 60.78 -0.71
N THR A 30 -21.14 59.59 -0.23
CA THR A 30 -22.45 59.33 0.37
C THR A 30 -22.62 60.22 1.60
N ASP A 31 -23.59 61.12 1.56
CA ASP A 31 -24.03 61.87 2.74
C ASP A 31 -24.97 61.01 3.59
N CYS A 32 -24.45 60.46 4.68
CA CYS A 32 -25.21 59.61 5.60
C CYS A 32 -26.39 60.34 6.28
N THR A 33 -26.47 61.68 6.23
CA THR A 33 -27.64 62.42 6.74
C THR A 33 -28.85 62.32 5.81
N ALA A 34 -28.63 61.98 4.53
CA ALA A 34 -29.67 61.82 3.53
C ALA A 34 -30.13 60.36 3.33
N VAL A 35 -29.48 59.39 4.00
CA VAL A 35 -29.85 57.96 3.96
C VAL A 35 -31.10 57.72 4.81
N THR A 36 -32.06 56.96 4.28
CA THR A 36 -33.35 56.72 4.97
C THR A 36 -33.58 55.26 5.34
N GLU A 37 -32.79 54.35 4.76
CA GLU A 37 -32.95 52.90 4.85
C GLU A 37 -32.37 52.32 6.15
N ILE A 38 -31.36 52.99 6.72
CA ILE A 38 -30.69 52.63 7.97
C ILE A 38 -30.35 53.89 8.78
N PRO A 39 -30.13 53.79 10.11
CA PRO A 39 -29.67 54.92 10.92
C PRO A 39 -28.37 55.52 10.39
N GLN A 40 -28.22 56.84 10.54
CA GLN A 40 -27.02 57.58 10.14
C GLN A 40 -25.73 56.92 10.67
N ALA A 41 -25.69 56.54 11.94
CA ALA A 41 -24.53 55.91 12.56
C ALA A 41 -24.17 54.54 11.97
N GLU A 42 -25.13 53.82 11.37
CA GLU A 42 -24.85 52.56 10.66
C GLU A 42 -24.27 52.84 9.27
N CYS A 43 -24.78 53.86 8.57
CA CYS A 43 -24.20 54.32 7.30
C CYS A 43 -22.75 54.79 7.51
N GLU A 44 -22.49 55.61 8.53
CA GLU A 44 -21.15 56.12 8.86
C GLU A 44 -20.18 54.96 9.16
N ALA A 45 -20.63 53.93 9.90
CA ALA A 45 -19.81 52.75 10.16
C ALA A 45 -19.45 51.95 8.91
N LEU A 46 -20.36 51.85 7.93
CA LEU A 46 -20.06 51.22 6.65
C LEU A 46 -19.05 52.06 5.85
N ILE A 47 -19.20 53.38 5.80
CA ILE A 47 -18.25 54.29 5.14
C ILE A 47 -16.87 54.24 5.81
N ASP A 48 -16.82 54.19 7.14
CA ASP A 48 -15.57 54.01 7.88
C ASP A 48 -14.89 52.69 7.53
N LEU A 49 -15.65 51.60 7.41
CA LEU A 49 -15.10 50.31 6.99
C LEU A 49 -14.55 50.38 5.56
N TYR A 50 -15.30 51.01 4.65
CA TYR A 50 -14.85 51.27 3.28
C TYR A 50 -13.52 52.01 3.27
N ASN A 51 -13.42 53.14 3.97
CA ASN A 51 -12.22 53.96 4.00
C ASN A 51 -11.04 53.27 4.68
N SER A 52 -11.26 52.65 5.86
CA SER A 52 -10.23 51.98 6.65
C SER A 52 -9.66 50.71 6.00
N THR A 53 -10.33 50.17 4.98
CA THR A 53 -9.90 48.96 4.27
C THR A 53 -9.65 49.18 2.78
N ASN A 54 -9.40 50.44 2.39
CA ASN A 54 -9.04 50.82 1.02
C ASN A 54 -10.13 50.48 -0.01
N GLY A 55 -11.37 50.86 0.30
CA GLY A 55 -12.61 50.64 -0.45
C GLY A 55 -12.55 50.93 -1.95
N ALA A 56 -11.84 51.99 -2.32
CA ALA A 56 -11.66 52.36 -3.73
C ALA A 56 -10.97 51.28 -4.57
N ASN A 57 -10.28 50.32 -3.92
CA ASN A 57 -9.54 49.23 -4.54
C ASN A 57 -10.10 47.84 -4.19
N TRP A 58 -11.30 47.76 -3.61
CA TRP A 58 -12.01 46.49 -3.46
C TRP A 58 -12.32 45.88 -4.84
N THR A 59 -12.55 44.57 -4.87
CA THR A 59 -12.91 43.88 -6.12
C THR A 59 -14.32 44.26 -6.58
N ASP A 60 -15.26 44.33 -5.64
CA ASP A 60 -16.59 44.88 -5.80
C ASP A 60 -16.79 45.99 -4.76
N ASN A 61 -16.84 47.22 -5.25
CA ASN A 61 -17.23 48.41 -4.50
C ASN A 61 -18.49 49.06 -5.10
N LEU A 62 -19.31 48.30 -5.82
CA LEU A 62 -20.49 48.83 -6.49
C LEU A 62 -21.45 49.50 -5.48
N GLY A 63 -21.75 50.77 -5.74
CA GLY A 63 -22.63 51.60 -4.92
C GLY A 63 -22.00 52.19 -3.65
N TRP A 64 -20.91 51.59 -3.16
CA TRP A 64 -20.23 52.04 -1.95
C TRP A 64 -19.73 53.48 -2.08
N ASN A 65 -20.07 54.32 -1.09
CA ASN A 65 -19.71 55.73 -1.05
C ASN A 65 -20.09 56.53 -2.32
N VAL A 66 -21.13 56.07 -3.03
CA VAL A 66 -21.64 56.68 -4.26
C VAL A 66 -23.16 56.79 -4.26
N THR A 67 -23.88 55.77 -3.76
CA THR A 67 -25.35 55.78 -3.68
C THR A 67 -25.85 56.13 -2.28
N SER A 68 -27.07 56.63 -2.20
CA SER A 68 -27.76 56.95 -0.93
C SER A 68 -28.49 55.76 -0.31
N ASN A 69 -28.40 54.56 -0.90
CA ASN A 69 -29.04 53.36 -0.37
C ASN A 69 -27.98 52.28 -0.04
N PRO A 70 -27.48 52.25 1.21
CA PRO A 70 -26.49 51.27 1.64
C PRO A 70 -26.95 49.81 1.54
N CYS A 71 -28.26 49.55 1.51
CA CYS A 71 -28.84 48.20 1.43
C CYS A 71 -28.79 47.60 0.02
N GLU A 72 -28.18 48.29 -0.93
CA GLU A 72 -27.89 47.83 -2.29
C GLU A 72 -26.39 47.73 -2.59
N TRP A 73 -25.54 48.05 -1.61
CA TRP A 73 -24.09 48.03 -1.80
C TRP A 73 -23.57 46.61 -2.04
N GLY A 74 -22.71 46.51 -3.06
CA GLY A 74 -22.20 45.25 -3.61
C GLY A 74 -21.26 44.50 -2.67
N GLY A 75 -21.08 43.23 -2.95
CA GLY A 75 -20.12 42.35 -2.31
C GLY A 75 -19.79 41.18 -3.23
N VAL A 76 -18.55 40.71 -3.16
CA VAL A 76 -18.14 39.52 -3.91
C VAL A 76 -18.57 38.27 -3.16
N PHE A 77 -19.24 37.36 -3.87
CA PHE A 77 -19.48 36.01 -3.40
C PHE A 77 -18.82 35.02 -4.37
N TYR A 78 -18.19 33.98 -3.81
CA TYR A 78 -17.60 32.91 -4.61
C TYR A 78 -18.32 31.62 -4.24
N ASP A 79 -19.18 31.14 -5.13
CA ASP A 79 -19.61 29.75 -5.11
C ASP A 79 -18.49 28.93 -5.78
N ILE A 80 -18.27 27.70 -5.31
CA ILE A 80 -17.27 26.75 -5.86
C ILE A 80 -17.56 26.37 -7.31
N LYS A 81 -18.64 26.88 -7.90
CA LYS A 81 -19.05 26.67 -9.29
C LYS A 81 -19.11 27.94 -10.13
N GLU A 82 -19.36 29.13 -9.56
CA GLU A 82 -19.44 30.42 -10.26
C GLU A 82 -19.16 31.63 -9.33
N VAL A 83 -18.64 32.73 -9.89
CA VAL A 83 -18.55 34.03 -9.18
C VAL A 83 -19.88 34.75 -9.38
N THR A 84 -20.64 34.91 -8.31
CA THR A 84 -21.88 35.69 -8.31
C THR A 84 -21.68 36.98 -7.53
N TYR A 85 -22.14 38.09 -8.10
CA TYR A 85 -22.18 39.39 -7.42
C TYR A 85 -23.52 39.48 -6.69
N GLU A 86 -23.49 39.49 -5.36
CA GLU A 86 -24.67 39.64 -4.50
C GLU A 86 -24.55 40.90 -3.64
N LYS A 87 -25.61 41.23 -2.90
CA LYS A 87 -25.58 42.35 -1.96
C LYS A 87 -24.61 42.04 -0.83
N GLY A 88 -23.55 42.84 -0.71
CA GLY A 88 -22.61 42.78 0.41
C GLY A 88 -23.21 43.28 1.72
N VAL A 89 -24.21 44.17 1.63
CA VAL A 89 -24.97 44.69 2.78
C VAL A 89 -26.41 44.22 2.67
N VAL A 90 -26.90 43.54 3.72
CA VAL A 90 -28.31 43.14 3.82
C VAL A 90 -28.94 43.83 5.01
N CYS A 91 -29.98 44.63 4.76
CA CYS A 91 -30.75 45.32 5.78
C CYS A 91 -32.05 44.57 6.09
N GLU A 92 -32.49 44.61 7.35
CA GLU A 92 -33.75 44.03 7.82
C GLU A 92 -34.37 44.98 8.86
N ASN A 93 -35.65 45.34 8.68
CA ASN A 93 -36.38 46.25 9.57
C ASN A 93 -35.67 47.60 9.82
N GLY A 94 -35.09 48.17 8.77
CA GLY A 94 -34.41 49.46 8.84
C GLY A 94 -33.02 49.43 9.50
N HIS A 95 -32.38 48.27 9.61
CA HIS A 95 -31.05 48.12 10.20
C HIS A 95 -30.18 47.17 9.38
N VAL A 96 -28.86 47.38 9.38
CA VAL A 96 -27.89 46.44 8.82
C VAL A 96 -27.92 45.14 9.61
N ARG A 97 -28.23 44.05 8.91
CA ARG A 97 -28.40 42.72 9.48
C ARG A 97 -27.24 41.79 9.13
N LYS A 98 -26.75 41.85 7.90
CA LYS A 98 -25.61 41.07 7.43
C LYS A 98 -24.65 41.97 6.67
N LEU A 99 -23.37 41.70 6.87
CA LEU A 99 -22.27 42.28 6.12
C LEU A 99 -21.40 41.13 5.60
N ASP A 100 -21.41 40.93 4.29
CA ASP A 100 -20.68 39.88 3.59
C ASP A 100 -19.77 40.50 2.53
N LEU A 101 -18.49 40.63 2.87
CA LEU A 101 -17.42 41.16 2.01
C LEU A 101 -16.31 40.12 1.84
N TYR A 102 -16.72 38.85 1.77
CA TYR A 102 -15.82 37.72 1.61
C TYR A 102 -15.10 37.79 0.26
N THR A 103 -13.78 37.54 0.21
CA THR A 103 -13.00 37.57 -1.05
C THR A 103 -13.13 38.90 -1.82
N ASN A 104 -13.09 40.04 -1.13
CA ASN A 104 -13.32 41.36 -1.75
C ASN A 104 -12.08 42.29 -1.75
N ASN A 105 -10.89 41.73 -1.52
CA ASN A 105 -9.62 42.45 -1.52
C ASN A 105 -9.51 43.59 -0.47
N LEU A 106 -10.26 43.52 0.64
CA LEU A 106 -10.16 44.50 1.73
C LEU A 106 -8.74 44.55 2.28
N ASN A 107 -8.14 45.74 2.35
CA ASN A 107 -6.77 45.94 2.82
C ASN A 107 -6.70 47.08 3.82
N GLY A 108 -6.42 46.75 5.08
CA GLY A 108 -6.42 47.69 6.20
C GLY A 108 -6.86 47.01 7.48
N PHE A 109 -7.69 47.68 8.27
CA PHE A 109 -8.18 47.20 9.56
C PHE A 109 -9.70 47.37 9.69
N ILE A 110 -10.31 46.60 10.61
CA ILE A 110 -11.73 46.76 10.96
C ILE A 110 -11.84 47.97 11.91
N PRO A 111 -12.66 49.00 11.63
CA PRO A 111 -12.80 50.17 12.50
C PRO A 111 -13.74 49.88 13.68
N GLU A 112 -13.54 50.60 14.79
CA GLU A 112 -14.36 50.45 16.01
C GLU A 112 -15.83 50.85 15.78
N SER A 113 -16.09 51.77 14.84
CA SER A 113 -17.45 52.19 14.47
C SER A 113 -18.31 51.03 13.97
N ILE A 114 -17.75 49.87 13.59
CA ILE A 114 -18.53 48.68 13.26
C ILE A 114 -19.45 48.22 14.40
N THR A 115 -19.15 48.60 15.65
CA THR A 115 -19.97 48.34 16.83
C THR A 115 -21.33 49.04 16.80
N THR A 116 -21.51 50.10 15.99
CA THR A 116 -22.81 50.77 15.83
C THR A 116 -23.84 49.88 15.12
N LEU A 117 -23.39 48.85 14.38
CA LEU A 117 -24.22 47.84 13.72
C LEU A 117 -24.77 46.83 14.75
N THR A 118 -25.46 47.33 15.79
CA THR A 118 -25.89 46.54 16.96
C THR A 118 -26.86 45.40 16.62
N ARG A 119 -27.53 45.46 15.46
CA ARG A 119 -28.45 44.43 14.94
C ARG A 119 -27.78 43.40 14.04
N LEU A 120 -26.48 43.53 13.78
CA LEU A 120 -25.73 42.63 12.92
C LEU A 120 -25.76 41.20 13.48
N ASN A 121 -26.15 40.25 12.63
CA ASN A 121 -26.12 38.83 12.97
C ASN A 121 -25.08 38.03 12.18
N SER A 122 -24.54 38.60 11.10
CA SER A 122 -23.56 37.95 10.26
C SER A 122 -22.51 38.96 9.83
N LEU A 123 -21.27 38.73 10.25
CA LEU A 123 -20.11 39.48 9.82
C LEU A 123 -19.14 38.52 9.12
N LYS A 124 -18.98 38.68 7.81
CA LYS A 124 -18.08 37.88 7.00
C LYS A 124 -17.12 38.77 6.24
N LEU A 125 -15.87 38.80 6.71
CA LEU A 125 -14.78 39.58 6.13
C LEU A 125 -13.60 38.66 5.72
N GLY A 126 -13.89 37.38 5.44
CA GLY A 126 -12.88 36.39 5.15
C GLY A 126 -12.26 36.50 3.76
N ASN A 127 -11.11 35.84 3.53
CA ASN A 127 -10.32 35.86 2.30
C ASN A 127 -9.95 37.27 1.83
N ASN A 128 -9.47 38.10 2.76
CA ASN A 128 -9.05 39.47 2.51
C ASN A 128 -7.58 39.68 2.95
N LYS A 129 -7.14 40.93 3.00
CA LYS A 129 -5.79 41.33 3.44
C LYS A 129 -5.83 42.05 4.79
N LEU A 130 -6.92 41.88 5.55
CA LEU A 130 -7.10 42.55 6.83
C LEU A 130 -6.01 42.14 7.81
N SER A 131 -5.47 43.15 8.47
CA SER A 131 -4.63 43.00 9.65
C SER A 131 -5.24 43.87 10.75
N GLY A 132 -5.00 43.57 12.02
CA GLY A 132 -5.26 44.59 13.04
C GLY A 132 -4.48 45.87 12.71
N ASN A 133 -4.92 47.03 13.23
CA ASN A 133 -4.26 48.31 12.99
C ASN A 133 -2.74 48.21 13.29
N GLY A 134 -1.89 48.14 12.27
CA GLY A 134 -0.45 47.91 12.43
C GLY A 134 0.00 46.49 12.79
N SER A 135 -0.67 45.43 12.30
CA SER A 135 -0.39 44.01 12.63
C SER A 135 -0.79 43.60 14.05
N GLN A 136 -1.94 44.08 14.51
CA GLN A 136 -2.53 43.75 15.82
C GLN A 136 -3.40 42.46 15.79
N PRO A 137 -3.75 41.91 16.96
CA PRO A 137 -4.72 40.81 17.06
C PRO A 137 -6.11 41.20 16.52
N ILE A 138 -7.02 40.23 16.48
CA ILE A 138 -8.43 40.49 16.16
C ILE A 138 -8.97 41.53 17.18
N PRO A 139 -9.60 42.64 16.73
CA PRO A 139 -9.99 43.74 17.62
C PRO A 139 -11.02 43.33 18.69
N GLU A 140 -10.84 43.82 19.91
CA GLU A 140 -11.65 43.41 21.07
C GLU A 140 -13.11 43.85 21.00
N PHE A 141 -13.37 45.03 20.43
CA PHE A 141 -14.70 45.62 20.29
C PHE A 141 -15.65 44.78 19.41
N ILE A 142 -15.14 43.80 18.64
CA ILE A 142 -16.01 42.84 17.93
C ILE A 142 -16.89 42.06 18.93
N GLY A 143 -16.43 41.91 20.19
CA GLY A 143 -17.21 41.33 21.28
C GLY A 143 -18.50 42.07 21.63
N ASP A 144 -18.65 43.35 21.25
CA ASP A 144 -19.83 44.17 21.54
C ASP A 144 -20.99 43.84 20.58
N LEU A 145 -20.72 43.18 19.46
CA LEU A 145 -21.70 42.70 18.48
C LEU A 145 -22.41 41.42 18.97
N THR A 146 -23.02 41.47 20.15
CA THR A 146 -23.62 40.33 20.87
C THR A 146 -24.79 39.64 20.15
N ASN A 147 -25.28 40.22 19.04
CA ASN A 147 -26.30 39.61 18.18
C ASN A 147 -25.72 38.69 17.09
N LEU A 148 -24.39 38.61 16.96
CA LEU A 148 -23.74 37.76 15.98
C LEU A 148 -24.10 36.28 16.14
N ARG A 149 -24.47 35.68 15.02
CA ARG A 149 -24.65 34.24 14.80
C ARG A 149 -23.56 33.68 13.90
N THR A 150 -23.02 34.51 13.02
CA THR A 150 -21.92 34.13 12.12
C THR A 150 -20.81 35.16 12.21
N LEU A 151 -19.60 34.71 12.53
CA LEU A 151 -18.38 35.49 12.46
C LEU A 151 -17.35 34.75 11.60
N SER A 152 -17.00 35.34 10.45
CA SER A 152 -15.97 34.81 9.56
C SER A 152 -14.89 35.84 9.30
N LEU A 153 -13.71 35.59 9.84
CA LEU A 153 -12.49 36.39 9.65
C LEU A 153 -11.38 35.55 9.00
N SER A 154 -11.72 34.41 8.39
CA SER A 154 -10.76 33.48 7.80
C SER A 154 -9.96 34.08 6.66
N GLY A 155 -8.77 33.57 6.34
CA GLY A 155 -8.02 34.01 5.16
C GLY A 155 -7.58 35.46 5.25
N ASN A 156 -7.09 35.90 6.40
CA ASN A 156 -6.60 37.25 6.66
C ASN A 156 -5.18 37.19 7.27
N LYS A 157 -4.69 38.30 7.83
CA LYS A 157 -3.36 38.41 8.42
C LYS A 157 -3.39 38.56 9.95
N PHE A 158 -4.48 38.17 10.61
CA PHE A 158 -4.61 38.31 12.06
C PHE A 158 -3.58 37.47 12.82
N ILE A 159 -2.98 38.06 13.86
CA ILE A 159 -2.01 37.43 14.76
C ILE A 159 -2.60 37.34 16.19
N GLY A 160 -1.79 36.88 17.15
CA GLY A 160 -2.19 36.78 18.56
C GLY A 160 -2.98 35.51 18.85
N SER A 161 -3.52 35.41 20.06
CA SER A 161 -4.36 34.29 20.48
C SER A 161 -5.79 34.44 19.99
N ILE A 162 -6.57 33.34 20.09
CA ILE A 162 -8.03 33.42 19.98
C ILE A 162 -8.53 34.36 21.09
N PRO A 163 -9.21 35.48 20.77
CA PRO A 163 -9.51 36.51 21.75
C PRO A 163 -10.58 36.12 22.78
N GLU A 164 -10.42 36.60 24.01
CA GLU A 164 -11.34 36.31 25.12
C GLU A 164 -12.75 36.87 24.93
N PHE A 165 -12.90 37.98 24.20
CA PHE A 165 -14.20 38.60 23.95
C PHE A 165 -15.21 37.66 23.27
N LEU A 166 -14.75 36.60 22.60
CA LEU A 166 -15.63 35.62 21.96
C LEU A 166 -16.59 34.98 22.96
N LYS A 167 -16.25 34.93 24.26
CA LYS A 167 -17.16 34.47 25.33
C LYS A 167 -18.45 35.29 25.41
N ASN A 168 -18.44 36.54 24.94
CA ASN A 168 -19.61 37.43 24.95
C ASN A 168 -20.57 37.12 23.78
N LEU A 169 -20.10 36.46 22.73
CA LEU A 169 -20.86 36.18 21.51
C LEU A 169 -21.65 34.87 21.62
N ILE A 170 -22.41 34.71 22.69
CA ILE A 170 -23.12 33.47 23.07
C ILE A 170 -24.16 32.98 22.04
N LYS A 171 -24.57 33.85 21.10
CA LYS A 171 -25.50 33.52 20.01
C LYS A 171 -24.80 32.92 18.78
N LEU A 172 -23.46 32.84 18.78
CA LEU A 172 -22.70 32.30 17.66
C LEU A 172 -23.11 30.87 17.35
N GLN A 173 -23.34 30.64 16.05
CA GLN A 173 -23.62 29.35 15.44
C GLN A 173 -22.50 28.95 14.48
N SER A 174 -21.79 29.92 13.90
CA SER A 174 -20.66 29.69 13.01
C SER A 174 -19.51 30.63 13.34
N LEU A 175 -18.35 30.06 13.63
CA LEU A 175 -17.09 30.78 13.86
C LEU A 175 -16.02 30.26 12.91
N SER A 176 -15.48 31.15 12.08
CA SER A 176 -14.39 30.84 11.16
C SER A 176 -13.23 31.84 11.32
N LEU A 177 -12.11 31.35 11.84
CA LEU A 177 -10.84 32.07 11.99
C LEU A 177 -9.70 31.39 11.20
N SER A 178 -10.04 30.45 10.32
CA SER A 178 -9.09 29.66 9.54
C SER A 178 -8.15 30.49 8.68
N ASN A 179 -6.98 29.96 8.31
CA ASN A 179 -6.02 30.62 7.41
C ASN A 179 -5.63 32.03 7.87
N ASN A 180 -5.16 32.13 9.11
CA ASN A 180 -4.60 33.33 9.72
C ASN A 180 -3.21 32.99 10.31
N ARG A 181 -2.67 33.84 11.19
CA ARG A 181 -1.41 33.64 11.90
C ARG A 181 -1.61 33.51 13.41
N LEU A 182 -2.77 33.01 13.83
CA LEU A 182 -3.12 32.86 15.24
C LEU A 182 -2.21 31.85 15.94
N VAL A 183 -1.86 32.15 17.19
CA VAL A 183 -0.96 31.37 18.06
C VAL A 183 -1.66 31.09 19.41
N GLY A 184 -0.96 30.45 20.35
CA GLY A 184 -1.50 30.16 21.68
C GLY A 184 -2.33 28.87 21.72
N THR A 185 -2.94 28.61 22.87
CA THR A 185 -3.78 27.43 23.08
C THR A 185 -5.23 27.69 22.66
N LEU A 186 -6.01 26.63 22.44
CA LEU A 186 -7.47 26.74 22.40
C LEU A 186 -7.98 27.19 23.79
N PRO A 187 -8.65 28.35 23.91
CA PRO A 187 -9.16 28.82 25.20
C PRO A 187 -10.35 28.00 25.70
N THR A 188 -10.49 27.86 27.01
CA THR A 188 -11.57 27.07 27.64
C THR A 188 -12.97 27.63 27.35
N PHE A 189 -13.12 28.95 27.26
CA PHE A 189 -14.41 29.58 26.96
C PHE A 189 -15.00 29.15 25.61
N LEU A 190 -14.20 28.58 24.69
CA LEU A 190 -14.75 28.06 23.44
C LEU A 190 -15.75 26.94 23.67
N GLY A 191 -15.57 26.15 24.74
CA GLY A 191 -16.53 25.13 25.17
C GLY A 191 -17.88 25.71 25.63
N ASP A 192 -17.92 26.98 26.05
CA ASP A 192 -19.14 27.64 26.53
C ASP A 192 -20.02 28.16 25.38
N LEU A 193 -19.51 28.18 24.14
CA LEU A 193 -20.25 28.60 22.95
C LEU A 193 -21.14 27.48 22.41
N ILE A 194 -22.01 26.94 23.26
CA ILE A 194 -22.83 25.73 23.04
C ILE A 194 -23.79 25.80 21.83
N ASN A 195 -24.01 27.00 21.28
CA ASN A 195 -24.82 27.21 20.08
C ASN A 195 -24.04 26.98 18.78
N LEU A 196 -22.72 26.78 18.86
CA LEU A 196 -21.87 26.53 17.70
C LEU A 196 -22.28 25.23 16.98
N LYS A 197 -22.50 25.38 15.68
CA LYS A 197 -22.69 24.31 14.71
C LYS A 197 -21.48 24.16 13.81
N THR A 198 -20.73 25.24 13.58
CA THR A 198 -19.52 25.24 12.76
C THR A 198 -18.40 25.94 13.50
N LEU A 199 -17.27 25.23 13.67
CA LEU A 199 -16.04 25.79 14.20
C LEU A 199 -14.90 25.51 13.22
N SER A 200 -14.29 26.58 12.69
CA SER A 200 -13.21 26.49 11.72
C SER A 200 -12.01 27.32 12.16
N LEU A 201 -10.93 26.64 12.58
CA LEU A 201 -9.69 27.24 13.10
C LEU A 201 -8.44 26.73 12.34
N SER A 202 -8.64 26.11 11.19
CA SER A 202 -7.62 25.43 10.39
C SER A 202 -6.54 26.39 9.87
N ARG A 203 -5.36 25.88 9.51
CA ARG A 203 -4.26 26.67 8.92
C ARG A 203 -3.88 27.87 9.80
N ASN A 204 -3.59 27.61 11.07
CA ASN A 204 -3.05 28.57 12.03
C ASN A 204 -1.81 27.95 12.71
N LYS A 205 -1.36 28.51 13.84
CA LYS A 205 -0.27 27.97 14.67
C LYS A 205 -0.75 27.62 16.08
N LEU A 206 -2.02 27.25 16.21
CA LEU A 206 -2.67 26.93 17.50
C LEU A 206 -2.08 25.66 18.12
N THR A 207 -2.07 25.61 19.44
CA THR A 207 -1.50 24.53 20.27
C THR A 207 -2.50 24.06 21.32
N GLY A 208 -2.14 23.05 22.09
CA GLY A 208 -2.97 22.51 23.18
C GLY A 208 -4.01 21.50 22.70
N SER A 209 -4.79 21.02 23.67
CA SER A 209 -5.76 19.95 23.50
C SER A 209 -7.12 20.46 23.04
N ILE A 210 -7.82 19.63 22.27
CA ILE A 210 -9.21 19.86 21.86
C ILE A 210 -10.24 19.48 22.94
N GLN A 211 -9.80 18.94 24.08
CA GLN A 211 -10.68 18.62 25.22
C GLN A 211 -11.52 19.83 25.67
N VAL A 212 -10.99 21.04 25.52
CA VAL A 212 -11.71 22.29 25.87
C VAL A 212 -13.03 22.49 25.11
N LEU A 213 -13.27 21.71 24.05
CA LEU A 213 -14.48 21.77 23.23
C LEU A 213 -15.57 20.80 23.70
N GLU A 214 -15.38 20.07 24.81
CA GLU A 214 -16.22 18.93 25.23
C GLU A 214 -17.73 19.20 25.31
N ASN A 215 -18.12 20.45 25.58
CA ASN A 215 -19.52 20.86 25.73
C ASN A 215 -20.21 21.24 24.40
N LEU A 216 -19.49 21.24 23.26
CA LEU A 216 -20.03 21.62 21.95
C LEU A 216 -20.83 20.48 21.28
N THR A 217 -21.82 19.95 21.97
CA THR A 217 -22.59 18.76 21.51
C THR A 217 -23.44 19.01 20.26
N ASN A 218 -23.74 20.28 19.93
CA ASN A 218 -24.49 20.70 18.73
C ASN A 218 -23.61 20.85 17.47
N LEU A 219 -22.30 20.61 17.61
CA LEU A 219 -21.35 20.85 16.52
C LEU A 219 -21.60 19.89 15.36
N GLN A 220 -21.71 20.46 14.15
CA GLN A 220 -21.94 19.75 12.89
C GLN A 220 -20.68 19.70 12.02
N SER A 221 -19.85 20.74 12.08
CA SER A 221 -18.60 20.82 11.31
C SER A 221 -17.46 21.34 12.17
N LEU A 222 -16.38 20.56 12.26
CA LEU A 222 -15.17 20.88 13.03
C LEU A 222 -13.92 20.82 12.16
N TRP A 223 -13.34 21.98 11.86
CA TRP A 223 -12.17 22.11 10.99
C TRP A 223 -10.98 22.67 11.76
N LEU A 224 -10.06 21.79 12.17
CA LEU A 224 -8.86 22.16 12.95
C LEU A 224 -7.53 21.81 12.25
N TYR A 225 -7.58 21.42 10.97
CA TYR A 225 -6.43 20.89 10.26
C TYR A 225 -5.30 21.92 10.06
N SER A 226 -4.06 21.45 9.90
CA SER A 226 -2.87 22.29 9.74
C SER A 226 -2.67 23.28 10.90
N ASN A 227 -2.53 22.74 12.11
CA ASN A 227 -2.16 23.47 13.33
C ASN A 227 -1.02 22.73 14.05
N LYS A 228 -0.80 23.04 15.33
CA LYS A 228 0.13 22.34 16.23
C LYS A 228 -0.60 21.74 17.44
N LEU A 229 -1.89 21.42 17.29
CA LEU A 229 -2.72 20.84 18.35
C LEU A 229 -2.22 19.44 18.71
N ASP A 230 -2.36 19.06 19.97
CA ASP A 230 -1.91 17.80 20.53
C ASP A 230 -2.94 17.21 21.50
N GLY A 231 -2.55 16.20 22.28
CA GLY A 231 -3.47 15.42 23.12
C GLY A 231 -4.17 14.29 22.35
N THR A 232 -5.25 13.77 22.93
CA THR A 232 -6.10 12.72 22.36
C THR A 232 -7.29 13.31 21.61
N ILE A 233 -8.00 12.46 20.86
CA ILE A 233 -9.22 12.83 20.13
C ILE A 233 -10.50 12.25 20.76
N GLU A 234 -10.42 11.83 22.01
CA GLU A 234 -11.54 11.18 22.73
C GLU A 234 -12.78 12.09 22.80
N VAL A 235 -12.57 13.39 22.95
CA VAL A 235 -13.65 14.40 22.99
C VAL A 235 -14.58 14.37 21.77
N LEU A 236 -14.15 13.85 20.61
CA LEU A 236 -14.97 13.76 19.41
C LEU A 236 -16.28 12.99 19.65
N VAL A 237 -16.27 12.01 20.55
CA VAL A 237 -17.46 11.19 20.85
C VAL A 237 -18.63 12.00 21.42
N ASN A 238 -18.37 13.20 21.94
CA ASN A 238 -19.41 14.08 22.48
C ASN A 238 -20.20 14.82 21.38
N PHE A 239 -19.66 14.90 20.16
CA PHE A 239 -20.22 15.69 19.07
C PHE A 239 -21.22 14.87 18.25
N THR A 240 -22.33 14.46 18.87
CA THR A 240 -23.32 13.54 18.25
C THR A 240 -23.98 14.07 16.96
N GLN A 241 -23.94 15.38 16.73
CA GLN A 241 -24.46 16.04 15.52
C GLN A 241 -23.40 16.21 14.42
N LEU A 242 -22.18 15.73 14.64
CA LEU A 242 -21.04 15.95 13.75
C LEU A 242 -21.26 15.23 12.41
N LYS A 243 -21.11 16.00 11.34
CA LYS A 243 -21.17 15.55 9.95
C LYS A 243 -19.79 15.55 9.32
N GLU A 244 -18.98 16.55 9.66
CA GLU A 244 -17.69 16.75 9.01
C GLU A 244 -16.64 17.12 10.05
N THR A 245 -15.51 16.41 10.02
CA THR A 245 -14.35 16.83 10.80
C THR A 245 -13.02 16.57 10.11
N SER A 246 -12.13 17.54 10.24
CA SER A 246 -10.74 17.43 9.82
C SER A 246 -9.82 17.90 10.93
N LEU A 247 -9.09 16.95 11.50
CA LEU A 247 -8.04 17.16 12.50
C LEU A 247 -6.64 16.99 11.91
N SER A 248 -6.54 16.86 10.59
CA SER A 248 -5.33 16.48 9.89
C SER A 248 -4.17 17.46 10.03
N TYR A 249 -2.93 17.02 9.82
CA TYR A 249 -1.73 17.85 9.97
C TYR A 249 -1.65 18.53 11.35
N ASN A 250 -1.69 17.72 12.40
CA ASN A 250 -1.53 18.15 13.79
C ASN A 250 -0.56 17.18 14.51
N LYS A 251 -0.61 17.13 15.84
CA LYS A 251 0.22 16.25 16.68
C LYS A 251 -0.63 15.35 17.58
N PHE A 252 -1.89 15.07 17.21
CA PHE A 252 -2.77 14.21 18.00
C PHE A 252 -2.18 12.80 18.18
N ARG A 253 -2.33 12.25 19.38
CA ARG A 253 -1.79 10.96 19.82
C ARG A 253 -2.91 10.10 20.41
N GLY A 254 -2.57 8.89 20.87
CA GLY A 254 -3.53 7.94 21.42
C GLY A 254 -4.20 7.13 20.32
N THR A 255 -5.35 6.53 20.62
CA THR A 255 -6.12 5.70 19.70
C THR A 255 -7.25 6.48 19.06
N ILE A 256 -7.80 5.94 17.98
CA ILE A 256 -9.14 6.32 17.51
C ILE A 256 -10.13 5.70 18.50
N PRO A 257 -10.99 6.47 19.18
CA PRO A 257 -11.88 5.94 20.21
C PRO A 257 -13.02 5.12 19.59
N ASP A 258 -13.37 3.98 20.20
CA ASP A 258 -14.46 3.13 19.72
C ASP A 258 -15.80 3.88 19.66
N GLY A 259 -16.03 4.82 20.59
CA GLY A 259 -17.23 5.66 20.60
C GLY A 259 -17.39 6.55 19.35
N LEU A 260 -16.36 6.69 18.51
CA LEU A 260 -16.47 7.42 17.25
C LEU A 260 -17.49 6.79 16.30
N GLY A 261 -17.69 5.47 16.39
CA GLY A 261 -18.73 4.75 15.66
C GLY A 261 -20.16 5.22 15.94
N ASN A 262 -20.40 5.90 17.06
CA ASN A 262 -21.72 6.44 17.42
C ASN A 262 -22.07 7.73 16.66
N LEU A 263 -21.13 8.33 15.95
CA LEU A 263 -21.34 9.59 15.21
C LEU A 263 -21.95 9.33 13.82
N THR A 264 -23.11 8.68 13.78
CA THR A 264 -23.76 8.17 12.55
C THR A 264 -24.14 9.23 11.52
N ASN A 265 -24.07 10.52 11.88
CA ASN A 265 -24.22 11.64 10.95
C ASN A 265 -22.96 11.96 10.15
N LEU A 266 -21.80 11.37 10.50
CA LEU A 266 -20.53 11.63 9.82
C LEU A 266 -20.57 11.24 8.34
N VAL A 267 -20.16 12.20 7.53
CA VAL A 267 -19.97 12.13 6.09
C VAL A 267 -18.47 12.25 5.75
N TYR A 268 -17.74 13.08 6.50
CA TYR A 268 -16.32 13.33 6.26
C TYR A 268 -15.50 13.20 7.54
N LEU A 269 -14.55 12.27 7.58
CA LEU A 269 -13.62 12.07 8.68
C LEU A 269 -12.17 12.07 8.17
N SER A 270 -11.41 13.08 8.58
CA SER A 270 -10.00 13.23 8.20
C SER A 270 -9.12 13.44 9.43
N LEU A 271 -8.27 12.44 9.69
CA LEU A 271 -7.32 12.39 10.81
C LEU A 271 -5.87 12.24 10.34
N HIS A 272 -5.62 12.41 9.03
CA HIS A 272 -4.32 12.11 8.42
C HIS A 272 -3.20 13.04 8.89
N HIS A 273 -1.94 12.61 8.78
CA HIS A 273 -0.77 13.37 9.22
C HIS A 273 -0.87 13.76 10.71
N ASN A 274 -1.00 12.76 11.57
CA ASN A 274 -0.97 12.88 13.03
C ASN A 274 -0.01 11.83 13.63
N LYS A 275 -0.14 11.56 14.93
CA LYS A 275 0.63 10.53 15.65
C LYS A 275 -0.31 9.51 16.31
N LEU A 276 -1.50 9.30 15.74
CA LEU A 276 -2.47 8.33 16.22
C LEU A 276 -1.90 6.91 16.08
N SER A 277 -2.28 6.02 16.98
CA SER A 277 -1.74 4.67 17.12
C SER A 277 -2.84 3.69 17.51
N GLY A 278 -2.51 2.40 17.65
CA GLY A 278 -3.50 1.37 17.96
C GLY A 278 -4.23 0.89 16.72
N LEU A 279 -5.39 0.26 16.92
CA LEU A 279 -6.18 -0.37 15.87
C LEU A 279 -7.15 0.64 15.22
N ILE A 280 -7.61 0.31 14.02
CA ILE A 280 -8.81 0.93 13.46
C ILE A 280 -10.03 0.28 14.15
N PRO A 281 -10.89 1.03 14.84
CA PRO A 281 -12.03 0.45 15.55
C PRO A 281 -13.05 -0.22 14.62
N GLU A 282 -13.54 -1.39 15.02
CA GLU A 282 -14.62 -2.07 14.30
C GLU A 282 -15.95 -1.30 14.36
N SER A 283 -16.15 -0.50 15.42
CA SER A 283 -17.35 0.33 15.58
C SER A 283 -17.58 1.34 14.45
N LEU A 284 -16.55 1.64 13.63
CA LEU A 284 -16.69 2.48 12.45
C LEU A 284 -17.69 1.93 11.43
N GLU A 285 -18.04 0.65 11.49
CA GLU A 285 -19.09 0.03 10.68
C GLU A 285 -20.43 0.77 10.71
N ASN A 286 -20.71 1.47 11.82
CA ASN A 286 -21.96 2.18 12.05
C ASN A 286 -22.05 3.51 11.28
N LEU A 287 -20.94 3.99 10.70
CA LEU A 287 -20.84 5.27 10.01
C LEU A 287 -21.37 5.18 8.57
N ASN A 288 -22.60 4.70 8.41
CA ASN A 288 -23.20 4.38 7.12
C ASN A 288 -23.32 5.56 6.14
N ARG A 289 -23.22 6.81 6.62
CA ARG A 289 -23.22 8.02 5.78
C ARG A 289 -21.82 8.47 5.35
N LEU A 290 -20.78 7.79 5.82
CA LEU A 290 -19.41 8.21 5.60
C LEU A 290 -19.05 8.07 4.13
N GLU A 291 -18.63 9.18 3.55
CA GLU A 291 -18.17 9.29 2.18
C GLU A 291 -16.64 9.30 2.12
N THR A 292 -15.97 9.97 3.07
CA THR A 292 -14.51 10.03 3.11
C THR A 292 -13.97 9.59 4.47
N LEU A 293 -13.06 8.59 4.45
CA LEU A 293 -12.28 8.15 5.60
C LEU A 293 -10.78 8.30 5.29
N ALA A 294 -10.13 9.29 5.91
CA ALA A 294 -8.70 9.56 5.72
C ALA A 294 -7.92 9.44 7.03
N LEU A 295 -7.20 8.33 7.18
CA LEU A 295 -6.41 7.97 8.37
C LEU A 295 -4.90 7.87 8.08
N SER A 296 -4.46 8.24 6.88
CA SER A 296 -3.09 8.10 6.41
C SER A 296 -2.06 8.89 7.21
N HIS A 297 -0.77 8.54 7.09
CA HIS A 297 0.33 9.20 7.82
C HIS A 297 0.09 9.24 9.34
N ASN A 298 -0.12 8.07 9.93
CA ASN A 298 -0.24 7.85 11.36
C ASN A 298 0.64 6.64 11.76
N LYS A 299 0.40 6.07 12.95
CA LYS A 299 1.05 4.87 13.47
C LYS A 299 0.02 3.78 13.77
N LEU A 300 -1.06 3.72 12.99
CA LEU A 300 -2.10 2.71 13.14
C LEU A 300 -1.52 1.33 12.79
N ARG A 301 -1.89 0.30 13.55
CA ARG A 301 -1.38 -1.07 13.45
C ARG A 301 -2.51 -2.09 13.38
N GLY A 302 -2.16 -3.36 13.21
CA GLY A 302 -3.14 -4.46 13.09
C GLY A 302 -3.75 -4.54 11.70
N SER A 303 -4.74 -5.41 11.54
CA SER A 303 -5.43 -5.62 10.26
C SER A 303 -6.38 -4.48 9.91
N ILE A 304 -6.66 -4.36 8.62
CA ILE A 304 -7.79 -3.56 8.14
C ILE A 304 -9.07 -4.31 8.56
N PRO A 305 -9.98 -3.72 9.35
CA PRO A 305 -11.20 -4.40 9.76
C PRO A 305 -12.09 -4.71 8.56
N ASN A 306 -12.58 -5.95 8.47
CA ASN A 306 -13.52 -6.38 7.42
C ASN A 306 -14.81 -5.54 7.42
N VAL A 307 -15.24 -5.04 8.57
CA VAL A 307 -16.43 -4.21 8.73
C VAL A 307 -16.37 -2.87 7.98
N LEU A 308 -15.19 -2.41 7.57
CA LEU A 308 -15.09 -1.24 6.69
C LEU A 308 -15.78 -1.47 5.34
N GLY A 309 -15.92 -2.72 4.90
CA GLY A 309 -16.68 -3.09 3.71
C GLY A 309 -18.19 -2.80 3.79
N ASN A 310 -18.73 -2.49 4.98
CA ASN A 310 -20.14 -2.15 5.17
C ASN A 310 -20.44 -0.67 4.85
N LEU A 311 -19.41 0.17 4.69
CA LEU A 311 -19.54 1.61 4.45
C LEU A 311 -19.92 1.93 2.99
N SER A 312 -21.10 1.50 2.57
CA SER A 312 -21.58 1.58 1.17
C SER A 312 -21.59 2.98 0.53
N ASN A 313 -21.55 4.06 1.33
CA ASN A 313 -21.45 5.44 0.82
C ASN A 313 -20.01 5.93 0.59
N LEU A 314 -19.00 5.13 0.97
CA LEU A 314 -17.61 5.54 0.93
C LEU A 314 -17.11 5.75 -0.51
N ASN A 315 -16.65 6.95 -0.80
CA ASN A 315 -16.00 7.34 -2.06
C ASN A 315 -14.47 7.33 -1.95
N LYS A 316 -13.92 7.54 -0.75
CA LYS A 316 -12.47 7.64 -0.54
C LYS A 316 -12.04 6.98 0.76
N LEU A 317 -11.16 5.99 0.62
CA LEU A 317 -10.48 5.32 1.72
C LEU A 317 -8.97 5.56 1.63
N SER A 318 -8.40 6.25 2.63
CA SER A 318 -6.97 6.56 2.68
C SER A 318 -6.32 6.06 3.96
N LEU A 319 -5.56 4.97 3.87
CA LEU A 319 -4.88 4.29 4.98
C LEU A 319 -3.34 4.23 4.80
N GLN A 320 -2.81 4.82 3.73
CA GLN A 320 -1.38 4.79 3.39
C GLN A 320 -0.47 5.37 4.49
N TYR A 321 0.81 5.01 4.50
CA TYR A 321 1.79 5.45 5.50
C TYR A 321 1.33 5.18 6.94
N ASN A 322 1.03 3.92 7.24
CA ASN A 322 0.74 3.41 8.59
C ASN A 322 1.59 2.14 8.84
N GLN A 323 1.23 1.36 9.86
CA GLN A 323 1.85 0.09 10.23
C GLN A 323 0.82 -1.04 10.15
N LEU A 324 -0.16 -0.94 9.25
CA LEU A 324 -1.22 -1.93 9.08
C LEU A 324 -0.63 -3.24 8.51
N SER A 325 -1.11 -4.38 8.99
CA SER A 325 -0.59 -5.72 8.68
C SER A 325 -1.71 -6.69 8.29
N GLY A 326 -1.37 -7.92 7.90
CA GLY A 326 -2.36 -8.92 7.47
C GLY A 326 -2.90 -8.67 6.06
N SER A 327 -3.94 -9.40 5.67
CA SER A 327 -4.49 -9.34 4.31
C SER A 327 -5.40 -8.13 4.08
N ILE A 328 -5.54 -7.77 2.80
CA ILE A 328 -6.61 -6.86 2.36
C ILE A 328 -7.93 -7.64 2.46
N PRO A 329 -8.94 -7.16 3.21
CA PRO A 329 -10.20 -7.89 3.36
C PRO A 329 -11.02 -7.93 2.07
N ASP A 330 -11.55 -9.09 1.71
CA ASP A 330 -12.44 -9.27 0.56
C ASP A 330 -13.67 -8.34 0.61
N SER A 331 -14.13 -8.01 1.81
CA SER A 331 -15.28 -7.13 2.04
C SER A 331 -15.08 -5.72 1.50
N LEU A 332 -13.84 -5.26 1.29
CA LEU A 332 -13.60 -3.97 0.64
C LEU A 332 -14.15 -3.92 -0.79
N GLY A 333 -14.29 -5.08 -1.45
CA GLY A 333 -14.94 -5.19 -2.77
C GLY A 333 -16.43 -4.82 -2.77
N ASN A 334 -17.07 -4.70 -1.60
CA ASN A 334 -18.48 -4.30 -1.50
C ASN A 334 -18.71 -2.78 -1.60
N LEU A 335 -17.64 -1.98 -1.61
CA LEU A 335 -17.70 -0.52 -1.61
C LEU A 335 -17.99 0.04 -3.01
N SER A 336 -19.20 -0.21 -3.52
CA SER A 336 -19.58 0.09 -4.91
C SER A 336 -19.48 1.56 -5.35
N ARG A 337 -19.37 2.51 -4.41
CA ARG A 337 -19.17 3.95 -4.68
C ARG A 337 -17.71 4.40 -4.56
N LEU A 338 -16.79 3.51 -4.22
CA LEU A 338 -15.40 3.86 -3.98
C LEU A 338 -14.72 4.32 -5.26
N GLN A 339 -14.16 5.52 -5.22
CA GLN A 339 -13.42 6.15 -6.31
C GLN A 339 -11.91 6.12 -6.03
N GLU A 340 -11.50 6.22 -4.76
CA GLU A 340 -10.11 6.28 -4.35
C GLU A 340 -9.79 5.29 -3.21
N LEU A 341 -8.84 4.38 -3.46
CA LEU A 341 -8.32 3.42 -2.48
C LEU A 341 -6.80 3.55 -2.32
N TRP A 342 -6.34 4.01 -1.16
CA TRP A 342 -4.92 4.23 -0.90
C TRP A 342 -4.45 3.39 0.30
N LEU A 343 -3.74 2.30 0.02
CA LEU A 343 -3.22 1.36 1.04
C LEU A 343 -1.68 1.26 1.07
N TYR A 344 -1.00 2.00 0.20
CA TYR A 344 0.45 1.91 0.01
C TYR A 344 1.28 2.27 1.25
N ARG A 345 2.52 1.76 1.34
CA ARG A 345 3.44 1.97 2.48
C ARG A 345 2.81 1.55 3.80
N ASN A 346 2.47 0.26 3.88
CA ASN A 346 2.06 -0.46 5.08
C ASN A 346 2.85 -1.80 5.14
N GLN A 347 2.39 -2.74 5.95
CA GLN A 347 2.92 -4.11 6.10
C GLN A 347 1.86 -5.14 5.68
N LEU A 348 0.97 -4.80 4.74
CA LEU A 348 -0.09 -5.69 4.27
C LEU A 348 0.52 -6.87 3.50
N SER A 349 -0.04 -8.07 3.68
CA SER A 349 0.48 -9.32 3.14
C SER A 349 -0.62 -10.16 2.49
N GLY A 350 -0.27 -11.30 1.89
CA GLY A 350 -1.23 -12.16 1.19
C GLY A 350 -1.63 -11.63 -0.18
N SER A 351 -2.64 -12.25 -0.80
CA SER A 351 -3.06 -11.91 -2.16
C SER A 351 -3.91 -10.64 -2.24
N ILE A 352 -3.95 -10.04 -3.44
CA ILE A 352 -4.93 -9.02 -3.79
C ILE A 352 -6.28 -9.74 -3.97
N PRO A 353 -7.35 -9.38 -3.24
CA PRO A 353 -8.65 -10.03 -3.39
C PRO A 353 -9.26 -9.84 -4.78
N GLU A 354 -9.83 -10.90 -5.34
CA GLU A 354 -10.60 -10.81 -6.60
C GLU A 354 -11.78 -9.84 -6.51
N SER A 355 -12.36 -9.71 -5.31
CA SER A 355 -13.51 -8.83 -5.06
C SER A 355 -13.20 -7.35 -5.30
N LEU A 356 -11.93 -6.92 -5.29
CA LEU A 356 -11.57 -5.54 -5.65
C LEU A 356 -11.93 -5.19 -7.10
N GLY A 357 -12.06 -6.20 -7.98
CA GLY A 357 -12.56 -6.03 -9.34
C GLY A 357 -14.04 -5.61 -9.42
N ASN A 358 -14.79 -5.68 -8.32
CA ASN A 358 -16.19 -5.25 -8.26
C ASN A 358 -16.37 -3.73 -8.06
N LEU A 359 -15.28 -2.99 -7.81
CA LEU A 359 -15.30 -1.56 -7.52
C LEU A 359 -15.47 -0.73 -8.79
N SER A 360 -16.61 -0.85 -9.46
CA SER A 360 -16.88 -0.25 -10.78
C SER A 360 -16.70 1.27 -10.88
N GLN A 361 -16.70 2.00 -9.75
CA GLN A 361 -16.48 3.45 -9.68
C GLN A 361 -15.01 3.84 -9.41
N LEU A 362 -14.11 2.86 -9.23
CA LEU A 362 -12.74 3.10 -8.81
C LEU A 362 -11.93 3.78 -9.91
N GLN A 363 -11.34 4.92 -9.56
CA GLN A 363 -10.50 5.74 -10.44
C GLN A 363 -9.03 5.62 -10.07
N LYS A 364 -8.71 5.55 -8.78
CA LYS A 364 -7.31 5.56 -8.31
C LYS A 364 -7.10 4.54 -7.22
N THR A 365 -6.13 3.66 -7.43
CA THR A 365 -5.69 2.71 -6.41
C THR A 365 -4.18 2.60 -6.33
N SER A 366 -3.68 2.54 -5.10
CA SER A 366 -2.28 2.21 -4.84
C SER A 366 -2.15 1.28 -3.64
N LEU A 367 -1.60 0.10 -3.93
CA LEU A 367 -1.29 -0.96 -2.98
C LEU A 367 0.24 -1.14 -2.83
N SER A 368 1.03 -0.22 -3.39
CA SER A 368 2.49 -0.33 -3.49
C SER A 368 3.22 -0.29 -2.15
N ASN A 369 4.48 -0.73 -2.12
CA ASN A 369 5.29 -0.72 -0.89
C ASN A 369 4.59 -1.45 0.26
N ASN A 370 4.21 -2.71 0.02
CA ASN A 370 3.64 -3.65 0.99
C ASN A 370 4.37 -5.01 0.82
N GLN A 371 3.81 -6.08 1.37
CA GLN A 371 4.29 -7.46 1.29
C GLN A 371 3.24 -8.34 0.57
N LEU A 372 2.48 -7.76 -0.37
CA LEU A 372 1.44 -8.50 -1.11
C LEU A 372 2.08 -9.52 -2.05
N SER A 373 1.50 -10.72 -2.10
CA SER A 373 2.02 -11.85 -2.87
C SER A 373 0.95 -12.48 -3.77
N GLY A 374 1.33 -13.48 -4.56
CA GLY A 374 0.42 -14.14 -5.51
C GLY A 374 0.15 -13.31 -6.77
N SER A 375 -0.78 -13.77 -7.60
CA SER A 375 -1.07 -13.16 -8.91
C SER A 375 -1.91 -11.89 -8.82
N ILE A 376 -1.77 -11.02 -9.82
CA ILE A 376 -2.71 -9.92 -10.06
C ILE A 376 -4.05 -10.51 -10.52
N PRO A 377 -5.17 -10.28 -9.80
CA PRO A 377 -6.47 -10.85 -10.18
C PRO A 377 -6.95 -10.36 -11.53
N GLU A 378 -7.48 -11.28 -12.34
CA GLU A 378 -8.04 -10.96 -13.67
C GLU A 378 -9.17 -9.93 -13.57
N SER A 379 -9.95 -9.99 -12.49
CA SER A 379 -11.08 -9.11 -12.20
C SER A 379 -10.71 -7.63 -12.12
N LEU A 380 -9.44 -7.28 -11.87
CA LEU A 380 -8.99 -5.88 -11.92
C LEU A 380 -9.12 -5.27 -13.33
N GLY A 381 -9.12 -6.09 -14.38
CA GLY A 381 -9.41 -5.67 -15.75
C GLY A 381 -10.84 -5.16 -15.97
N ASN A 382 -11.76 -5.37 -15.01
CA ASN A 382 -13.15 -4.88 -15.10
C ASN A 382 -13.30 -3.40 -14.70
N LEU A 383 -12.26 -2.77 -14.15
CA LEU A 383 -12.28 -1.44 -13.57
C LEU A 383 -12.15 -0.34 -14.65
N ASN A 384 -13.16 -0.22 -15.53
CA ASN A 384 -13.08 0.62 -16.72
C ASN A 384 -12.86 2.13 -16.46
N LEU A 385 -13.15 2.63 -15.24
CA LEU A 385 -12.92 4.02 -14.84
C LEU A 385 -11.52 4.26 -14.23
N LEU A 386 -10.70 3.23 -14.12
CA LEU A 386 -9.41 3.31 -13.45
C LEU A 386 -8.41 4.14 -14.26
N GLU A 387 -7.92 5.21 -13.64
CA GLU A 387 -6.91 6.12 -14.16
C GLU A 387 -5.50 5.78 -13.63
N GLN A 388 -5.41 5.27 -12.40
CA GLN A 388 -4.14 4.96 -11.75
C GLN A 388 -4.18 3.60 -11.05
N LEU A 389 -3.24 2.72 -11.43
CA LEU A 389 -2.96 1.45 -10.78
C LEU A 389 -1.49 1.40 -10.37
N SER A 390 -1.22 1.34 -9.07
CA SER A 390 0.15 1.27 -8.53
C SER A 390 0.30 0.09 -7.57
N LEU A 391 0.99 -0.95 -8.04
CA LEU A 391 1.27 -2.20 -7.32
C LEU A 391 2.77 -2.44 -7.07
N HIS A 392 3.64 -1.52 -7.50
CA HIS A 392 5.09 -1.61 -7.35
C HIS A 392 5.59 -1.87 -5.92
N LYS A 393 6.79 -2.44 -5.77
CA LYS A 393 7.40 -2.75 -4.45
C LYS A 393 6.50 -3.67 -3.61
N ASN A 394 6.21 -4.84 -4.16
CA ASN A 394 5.51 -5.95 -3.50
C ASN A 394 6.21 -7.26 -3.91
N GLN A 395 5.58 -8.40 -3.63
CA GLN A 395 6.04 -9.75 -3.97
C GLN A 395 5.05 -10.42 -4.96
N LEU A 396 4.40 -9.63 -5.81
CA LEU A 396 3.38 -10.14 -6.74
C LEU A 396 4.03 -11.00 -7.81
N SER A 397 3.47 -12.18 -8.05
CA SER A 397 3.99 -13.18 -8.97
C SER A 397 2.99 -13.50 -10.09
N GLY A 398 3.25 -14.52 -10.91
CA GLY A 398 2.37 -14.90 -12.02
C GLY A 398 2.50 -14.00 -13.25
N THR A 399 1.59 -14.18 -14.21
CA THR A 399 1.64 -13.49 -15.51
C THR A 399 0.90 -12.16 -15.50
N LEU A 400 1.34 -11.25 -16.37
CA LEU A 400 0.58 -10.03 -16.67
C LEU A 400 -0.58 -10.38 -17.61
N LEU A 401 -1.82 -10.28 -17.12
CA LEU A 401 -3.02 -10.75 -17.85
C LEU A 401 -3.47 -9.79 -18.96
N GLU A 402 -4.06 -10.35 -20.02
CA GLU A 402 -4.58 -9.57 -21.15
C GLU A 402 -5.66 -8.56 -20.74
N SER A 403 -6.43 -8.88 -19.70
CA SER A 403 -7.54 -8.06 -19.19
C SER A 403 -7.11 -6.66 -18.73
N ILE A 404 -5.83 -6.47 -18.39
CA ILE A 404 -5.28 -5.13 -18.06
C ILE A 404 -5.38 -4.18 -19.27
N GLY A 405 -5.31 -4.72 -20.49
CA GLY A 405 -5.51 -3.94 -21.73
C GLY A 405 -6.93 -3.37 -21.88
N ASN A 406 -7.91 -3.82 -21.09
CA ASN A 406 -9.28 -3.31 -21.11
C ASN A 406 -9.44 -1.97 -20.37
N LEU A 407 -8.45 -1.56 -19.58
CA LEU A 407 -8.48 -0.36 -18.75
C LEU A 407 -8.26 0.92 -19.58
N SER A 408 -9.19 1.22 -20.49
CA SER A 408 -9.07 2.28 -21.50
C SER A 408 -8.82 3.70 -20.96
N ASN A 409 -9.17 3.99 -19.70
CA ASN A 409 -8.92 5.27 -19.03
C ASN A 409 -7.57 5.33 -18.27
N LEU A 410 -6.80 4.24 -18.26
CA LEU A 410 -5.59 4.13 -17.45
C LEU A 410 -4.50 5.09 -17.95
N GLN A 411 -4.05 5.95 -17.05
CA GLN A 411 -3.00 6.95 -17.29
C GLN A 411 -1.67 6.54 -16.66
N SER A 412 -1.71 5.81 -15.54
CA SER A 412 -0.52 5.36 -14.83
C SER A 412 -0.63 3.90 -14.38
N LEU A 413 0.29 3.08 -14.88
CA LEU A 413 0.48 1.68 -14.48
C LEU A 413 1.88 1.50 -13.89
N LYS A 414 1.95 1.15 -12.61
CA LYS A 414 3.24 0.93 -11.91
C LYS A 414 3.31 -0.45 -11.29
N LEU A 415 4.13 -1.32 -11.88
CA LEU A 415 4.31 -2.72 -11.51
C LEU A 415 5.77 -3.06 -11.16
N ASN A 416 6.68 -2.08 -11.21
CA ASN A 416 8.10 -2.29 -10.97
C ASN A 416 8.40 -2.87 -9.56
N GLU A 417 9.52 -3.57 -9.41
CA GLU A 417 9.94 -4.20 -8.14
C GLU A 417 8.86 -5.18 -7.62
N ASN A 418 8.64 -6.25 -8.40
CA ASN A 418 7.77 -7.40 -8.10
C ASN A 418 8.40 -8.67 -8.72
N GLU A 419 7.71 -9.80 -8.59
CA GLU A 419 8.11 -11.11 -9.12
C GLU A 419 7.26 -11.50 -10.35
N LEU A 420 6.75 -10.51 -11.11
CA LEU A 420 5.87 -10.79 -12.27
C LEU A 420 6.67 -11.46 -13.38
N CYS A 421 6.07 -12.47 -13.99
CA CYS A 421 6.74 -13.38 -14.89
C CYS A 421 6.07 -13.48 -16.27
N GLY A 422 6.86 -13.81 -17.28
CA GLY A 422 6.35 -14.31 -18.55
C GLY A 422 6.15 -13.19 -19.57
N LYS A 423 5.35 -13.47 -20.60
CA LYS A 423 5.21 -12.54 -21.72
C LYS A 423 4.35 -11.33 -21.34
N VAL A 424 4.80 -10.13 -21.68
CA VAL A 424 3.95 -8.94 -21.65
C VAL A 424 2.87 -9.09 -22.74
N PRO A 425 1.57 -8.98 -22.42
CA PRO A 425 0.52 -9.16 -23.42
C PRO A 425 0.43 -7.93 -24.34
N ALA A 426 0.22 -8.18 -25.64
CA ALA A 426 0.08 -7.13 -26.65
C ALA A 426 -1.11 -6.19 -26.39
N SER A 427 -2.11 -6.64 -25.63
CA SER A 427 -3.26 -5.82 -25.23
C SER A 427 -2.88 -4.59 -24.42
N LEU A 428 -1.70 -4.52 -23.80
CA LEU A 428 -1.21 -3.30 -23.14
C LEU A 428 -1.13 -2.10 -24.10
N MET A 429 -0.92 -2.33 -25.39
CA MET A 429 -0.89 -1.26 -26.40
C MET A 429 -2.26 -0.60 -26.61
N ASN A 430 -3.36 -1.23 -26.16
CA ASN A 430 -4.71 -0.65 -26.21
C ASN A 430 -4.92 0.49 -25.20
N LEU A 431 -3.99 0.66 -24.25
CA LEU A 431 -4.04 1.71 -23.23
C LEU A 431 -3.61 3.06 -23.80
N THR A 432 -4.47 3.66 -24.63
CA THR A 432 -4.16 4.87 -25.41
C THR A 432 -3.92 6.13 -24.56
N HIS A 433 -4.43 6.16 -23.33
CA HIS A 433 -4.20 7.26 -22.38
C HIS A 433 -2.97 7.06 -21.47
N LEU A 434 -2.25 5.95 -21.60
CA LEU A 434 -1.15 5.60 -20.71
C LEU A 434 0.03 6.55 -20.90
N SER A 435 0.33 7.31 -19.84
CA SER A 435 1.42 8.29 -19.78
C SER A 435 2.59 7.82 -18.92
N VAL A 436 2.33 6.96 -17.94
CA VAL A 436 3.34 6.44 -17.01
C VAL A 436 3.25 4.92 -16.97
N LEU A 437 4.29 4.24 -17.45
CA LEU A 437 4.46 2.80 -17.33
C LEU A 437 5.78 2.51 -16.62
N THR A 438 5.76 1.64 -15.61
CA THR A 438 6.98 1.13 -14.96
C THR A 438 6.83 -0.37 -14.72
N LEU A 439 7.77 -1.13 -15.27
CA LEU A 439 7.82 -2.60 -15.27
C LEU A 439 9.16 -3.12 -14.75
N ASP A 440 10.06 -2.22 -14.37
CA ASP A 440 11.45 -2.51 -14.03
C ASP A 440 11.56 -3.48 -12.86
N ASN A 441 12.64 -4.28 -12.81
CA ASN A 441 12.87 -5.25 -11.73
C ASN A 441 11.69 -6.23 -11.57
N ASN A 442 11.50 -7.05 -12.60
CA ASN A 442 10.55 -8.17 -12.67
C ASN A 442 11.19 -9.31 -13.51
N HIS A 443 10.39 -10.24 -14.02
CA HIS A 443 10.80 -11.33 -14.92
C HIS A 443 10.02 -11.34 -16.25
N LEU A 444 9.74 -10.16 -16.80
CA LEU A 444 8.91 -10.02 -17.98
C LEU A 444 9.72 -10.17 -19.28
N THR A 445 9.11 -10.75 -20.30
CA THR A 445 9.73 -10.95 -21.62
C THR A 445 8.77 -10.52 -22.74
N THR A 446 9.31 -10.27 -23.93
CA THR A 446 8.52 -10.24 -25.16
C THR A 446 9.39 -10.59 -26.36
N SER A 447 8.80 -11.28 -27.33
CA SER A 447 9.39 -11.53 -28.64
C SER A 447 8.70 -10.73 -29.76
N ASP A 448 7.67 -9.94 -29.43
CA ASP A 448 6.96 -9.09 -30.38
C ASP A 448 7.72 -7.77 -30.57
N ALA A 449 8.19 -7.53 -31.79
CA ALA A 449 9.00 -6.36 -32.13
C ALA A 449 8.22 -5.03 -32.01
N VAL A 450 6.91 -5.04 -32.29
CA VAL A 450 6.05 -3.86 -32.17
C VAL A 450 5.83 -3.53 -30.70
N LEU A 451 5.48 -4.55 -29.90
CA LEU A 451 5.32 -4.40 -28.46
C LEU A 451 6.63 -3.97 -27.79
N MET A 452 7.77 -4.55 -28.17
CA MET A 452 9.08 -4.18 -27.64
C MET A 452 9.40 -2.71 -27.93
N THR A 453 9.12 -2.23 -29.15
CA THR A 453 9.32 -0.81 -29.50
C THR A 453 8.42 0.10 -28.66
N TRP A 454 7.15 -0.27 -28.49
CA TRP A 454 6.20 0.46 -27.64
C TRP A 454 6.64 0.50 -26.16
N LEU A 455 7.10 -0.64 -25.62
CA LEU A 455 7.60 -0.73 -24.25
C LEU A 455 8.86 0.12 -24.05
N ASN A 456 9.80 0.12 -25.01
CA ASN A 456 11.00 0.93 -24.93
C ASN A 456 10.72 2.44 -24.98
N ASP A 457 9.67 2.88 -25.69
CA ASP A 457 9.21 4.28 -25.68
C ASP A 457 8.60 4.66 -24.32
N LYS A 458 7.74 3.78 -23.76
CA LYS A 458 7.01 4.06 -22.51
C LYS A 458 7.84 3.86 -21.23
N ASN A 459 8.74 2.88 -21.23
CA ASN A 459 9.62 2.56 -20.11
C ASN A 459 11.01 2.11 -20.62
N PRO A 460 11.93 3.04 -20.94
CA PRO A 460 13.21 2.72 -21.59
C PRO A 460 14.11 1.73 -20.84
N THR A 461 13.95 1.59 -19.52
CA THR A 461 14.81 0.73 -18.68
C THR A 461 14.24 -0.65 -18.42
N TRP A 462 13.01 -0.93 -18.88
CA TRP A 462 12.29 -2.15 -18.52
C TRP A 462 13.13 -3.40 -18.82
N ALA A 463 13.58 -3.57 -20.07
CA ALA A 463 14.26 -4.78 -20.51
C ALA A 463 15.59 -5.06 -19.80
N MET A 464 16.33 -4.00 -19.40
CA MET A 464 17.65 -4.14 -18.74
C MET A 464 17.56 -4.58 -17.29
N THR A 465 16.39 -4.43 -16.69
CA THR A 465 16.16 -4.72 -15.26
C THR A 465 15.33 -6.00 -15.07
N GLN A 466 14.95 -6.67 -16.16
CA GLN A 466 14.31 -7.97 -16.06
C GLN A 466 15.34 -9.03 -15.72
N THR A 467 14.98 -9.93 -14.82
CA THR A 467 15.72 -11.17 -14.61
C THR A 467 15.01 -12.32 -15.32
N PRO A 468 15.68 -13.44 -15.61
CA PRO A 468 15.01 -14.60 -16.17
C PRO A 468 13.80 -14.97 -15.32
N CYS A 469 12.69 -15.27 -15.96
CA CYS A 469 11.58 -15.84 -15.23
C CYS A 469 11.91 -17.29 -14.90
N PHE A 470 12.23 -17.54 -13.63
CA PHE A 470 11.95 -18.82 -13.02
C PHE A 470 10.45 -18.81 -12.80
N ALA A 471 9.69 -19.53 -13.62
CA ALA A 471 8.24 -19.44 -13.57
C ALA A 471 7.77 -19.62 -12.13
N SER A 472 6.83 -18.79 -11.67
CA SER A 472 6.04 -19.15 -10.50
C SER A 472 5.27 -20.42 -10.89
N GLY A 473 5.83 -21.59 -10.58
CA GLY A 473 5.39 -22.89 -11.11
C GLY A 473 6.36 -23.58 -12.09
N GLN A 474 7.56 -23.06 -12.34
CA GLN A 474 8.70 -23.95 -12.49
C GLN A 474 9.04 -24.31 -11.06
N SER A 475 8.55 -25.48 -10.64
CA SER A 475 9.04 -26.11 -9.42
C SER A 475 10.56 -25.94 -9.46
N GLU A 476 11.16 -25.43 -8.39
CA GLU A 476 12.46 -26.01 -8.04
C GLU A 476 12.24 -27.51 -8.18
N THR A 477 12.95 -28.17 -9.10
CA THR A 477 12.80 -29.60 -9.35
C THR A 477 12.78 -30.29 -7.99
N CYS A 478 11.60 -30.77 -7.59
CA CYS A 478 11.34 -31.08 -6.18
C CYS A 478 12.09 -32.34 -5.74
N LEU A 479 12.42 -33.17 -6.72
CA LEU A 479 13.10 -34.44 -6.54
C LEU A 479 14.23 -34.48 -7.57
N VAL A 480 15.45 -34.78 -7.12
CA VAL A 480 16.48 -35.29 -8.01
C VAL A 480 16.78 -36.71 -7.56
N TYR A 481 16.65 -37.65 -8.48
CA TYR A 481 17.09 -39.02 -8.24
C TYR A 481 18.03 -39.45 -9.36
N ALA A 482 19.06 -40.21 -8.99
CA ALA A 482 19.97 -40.85 -9.92
C ALA A 482 19.37 -42.20 -10.27
N VAL A 483 19.34 -42.52 -11.56
CA VAL A 483 18.93 -43.84 -12.03
C VAL A 483 20.11 -44.48 -12.73
N HIS A 484 20.37 -45.71 -12.33
CA HIS A 484 21.48 -46.54 -12.78
C HIS A 484 20.98 -47.60 -13.77
N ASP A 485 21.83 -47.98 -14.73
CA ASP A 485 21.56 -49.00 -15.74
C ASP A 485 22.34 -50.28 -15.36
N GLU A 486 21.60 -51.32 -14.95
CA GLU A 486 22.11 -52.62 -14.52
C GLU A 486 23.29 -53.12 -15.38
N GLY A 487 24.51 -52.94 -14.87
CA GLY A 487 25.73 -53.58 -15.36
C GLY A 487 26.48 -52.90 -16.52
N LEU A 488 26.23 -51.61 -16.82
CA LEU A 488 26.99 -50.84 -17.82
C LEU A 488 27.65 -49.54 -17.30
N ASN A 489 27.60 -49.25 -15.99
CA ASN A 489 28.18 -48.07 -15.33
C ASN A 489 27.72 -46.74 -15.95
N ASN A 490 26.42 -46.60 -16.24
CA ASN A 490 25.87 -45.37 -16.81
C ASN A 490 24.83 -44.79 -15.84
N SER A 491 24.98 -43.52 -15.48
CA SER A 491 24.03 -42.83 -14.62
C SER A 491 23.27 -41.74 -15.37
N GLN A 492 21.96 -41.66 -15.17
CA GLN A 492 21.16 -40.51 -15.60
C GLN A 492 20.50 -39.83 -14.42
N LEU A 493 20.63 -38.50 -14.37
CA LEU A 493 19.93 -37.70 -13.36
C LEU A 493 18.54 -37.34 -13.86
N LEU A 494 17.54 -37.66 -13.07
CA LEU A 494 16.13 -37.41 -13.37
C LEU A 494 15.53 -36.43 -12.36
N THR A 495 14.45 -35.79 -12.78
CA THR A 495 13.65 -34.89 -11.95
C THR A 495 12.20 -35.30 -11.96
N ILE A 496 11.55 -35.21 -10.80
CA ILE A 496 10.10 -35.43 -10.69
C ILE A 496 9.40 -34.10 -10.47
N ASN A 497 8.34 -33.87 -11.25
CA ASN A 497 7.43 -32.76 -11.06
C ASN A 497 6.14 -33.22 -10.34
N PRO A 498 6.04 -33.05 -9.01
CA PRO A 498 4.85 -33.47 -8.26
C PRO A 498 3.60 -32.66 -8.64
N ASP A 499 3.77 -31.43 -9.13
CA ASP A 499 2.67 -30.57 -9.55
C ASP A 499 2.12 -30.93 -10.94
N ASN A 500 2.81 -31.79 -11.70
CA ASN A 500 2.37 -32.30 -13.00
C ASN A 500 2.16 -33.83 -13.00
N GLY A 501 1.55 -34.37 -11.94
CA GLY A 501 1.23 -35.80 -11.86
C GLY A 501 2.46 -36.70 -11.71
N PHE A 502 3.51 -36.21 -11.04
CA PHE A 502 4.79 -36.90 -10.87
C PHE A 502 5.51 -37.21 -12.18
N GLU A 503 5.35 -36.35 -13.18
CA GLU A 503 6.06 -36.44 -14.45
C GLU A 503 7.58 -36.49 -14.23
N VAL A 504 8.21 -37.50 -14.82
CA VAL A 504 9.66 -37.72 -14.80
C VAL A 504 10.29 -37.07 -16.01
N ASN A 505 11.28 -36.21 -15.78
CA ASN A 505 12.05 -35.56 -16.83
C ASN A 505 13.55 -35.77 -16.61
N ALA A 506 14.27 -36.09 -17.68
CA ALA A 506 15.72 -36.12 -17.65
C ALA A 506 16.27 -34.72 -17.34
N LEU A 507 17.15 -34.62 -16.35
CA LEU A 507 17.85 -33.38 -15.99
C LEU A 507 18.96 -33.05 -16.99
N GLY A 508 19.41 -34.05 -17.77
CA GLY A 508 20.46 -33.97 -18.76
C GLY A 508 20.66 -35.27 -19.55
N ASP A 509 21.73 -35.33 -20.33
CA ASP A 509 22.14 -36.55 -21.04
C ASP A 509 22.63 -37.64 -20.05
N VAL A 510 22.68 -38.89 -20.53
CA VAL A 510 23.24 -40.03 -19.77
C VAL A 510 24.75 -39.84 -19.60
N HIS A 511 25.25 -39.98 -18.38
CA HIS A 511 26.67 -39.93 -18.06
C HIS A 511 27.28 -41.32 -18.22
N ALA A 512 27.84 -41.59 -19.41
CA ALA A 512 28.44 -42.88 -19.70
C ALA A 512 29.73 -43.12 -18.91
N GLY A 513 29.84 -44.27 -18.24
CA GLY A 513 30.98 -44.62 -17.38
C GLY A 513 31.00 -43.91 -16.01
N TYR A 514 29.90 -43.27 -15.60
CA TYR A 514 29.77 -42.69 -14.27
C TYR A 514 28.80 -43.54 -13.46
N ASP A 515 29.32 -44.17 -12.42
CA ASP A 515 28.56 -44.86 -11.40
C ASP A 515 28.22 -43.88 -10.25
N ILE A 516 26.94 -43.50 -10.08
CA ILE A 516 26.49 -42.49 -9.11
C ILE A 516 25.62 -43.15 -8.06
N GLU A 517 26.12 -43.16 -6.82
CA GLU A 517 25.43 -43.79 -5.69
C GLU A 517 24.69 -42.75 -4.83
N GLY A 518 25.44 -41.83 -4.21
CA GLY A 518 24.86 -40.83 -3.32
C GLY A 518 24.42 -39.54 -4.01
N LEU A 519 23.28 -38.98 -3.58
CA LEU A 519 22.82 -37.63 -3.93
C LEU A 519 22.44 -36.81 -2.70
N ALA A 520 22.84 -35.53 -2.67
CA ALA A 520 22.39 -34.62 -1.61
C ALA A 520 22.29 -33.16 -2.07
N ILE A 521 21.26 -32.45 -1.58
CA ILE A 521 21.07 -31.02 -1.79
C ILE A 521 21.44 -30.23 -0.54
N HIS A 522 22.31 -29.23 -0.71
CA HIS A 522 22.70 -28.34 0.37
C HIS A 522 21.48 -27.52 0.85
N PRO A 523 21.11 -27.56 2.15
CA PRO A 523 19.88 -26.95 2.66
C PRO A 523 19.76 -25.44 2.43
N LEU A 524 20.87 -24.71 2.58
CA LEU A 524 20.94 -23.25 2.40
C LEU A 524 21.18 -22.81 0.95
N THR A 525 22.19 -23.37 0.28
CA THR A 525 22.61 -22.90 -1.05
C THR A 525 21.82 -23.53 -2.19
N LYS A 526 21.06 -24.60 -1.90
CA LYS A 526 20.33 -25.41 -2.87
C LYS A 526 21.20 -25.98 -3.98
N LYS A 527 22.52 -26.08 -3.78
CA LYS A 527 23.43 -26.77 -4.70
C LYS A 527 23.25 -28.29 -4.55
N LEU A 528 23.27 -28.99 -5.68
CA LEU A 528 23.14 -30.46 -5.74
C LEU A 528 24.52 -31.08 -5.92
N TYR A 529 24.78 -32.13 -5.14
CA TYR A 529 26.02 -32.90 -5.16
C TYR A 529 25.72 -34.39 -5.36
N ALA A 530 26.67 -35.09 -5.96
CA ALA A 530 26.63 -36.52 -6.21
C ALA A 530 27.97 -37.18 -5.82
N SER A 531 27.99 -38.45 -5.40
CA SER A 531 29.22 -39.25 -5.26
C SER A 531 29.41 -40.18 -6.43
N SER A 532 30.65 -40.61 -6.66
CA SER A 532 30.91 -41.83 -7.44
C SER A 532 30.82 -43.08 -6.56
N GLY A 533 30.28 -44.15 -7.12
CA GLY A 533 30.35 -45.52 -6.62
C GLY A 533 31.66 -46.23 -6.92
N ASP A 534 31.54 -47.50 -7.30
CA ASP A 534 32.62 -48.49 -7.41
C ASP A 534 33.41 -48.35 -8.73
N ASP A 535 32.81 -47.77 -9.77
CA ASP A 535 33.44 -47.53 -11.08
C ASP A 535 33.38 -46.05 -11.50
N PRO A 536 34.35 -45.20 -11.09
CA PRO A 536 34.39 -43.81 -11.50
C PRO A 536 34.82 -43.66 -12.98
N ALA A 537 34.38 -42.57 -13.62
CA ALA A 537 34.72 -42.30 -15.03
C ALA A 537 36.23 -42.33 -15.30
N ASP A 538 36.60 -42.79 -16.52
CA ASP A 538 37.98 -43.03 -16.96
C ASP A 538 38.98 -41.97 -16.44
N GLY A 539 39.80 -42.37 -15.46
CA GLY A 539 40.89 -41.55 -14.91
C GLY A 539 40.61 -40.83 -13.58
N LEU A 540 39.48 -41.09 -12.91
CA LEU A 540 39.15 -40.57 -11.57
C LEU A 540 39.35 -41.62 -10.47
N GLU A 541 39.58 -41.16 -9.23
CA GLU A 541 39.66 -42.01 -8.02
C GLU A 541 38.25 -42.34 -7.49
N HIS A 542 38.11 -43.45 -6.75
CA HIS A 542 36.86 -43.83 -6.07
C HIS A 542 36.46 -42.75 -5.04
N GLY A 543 35.16 -42.66 -4.72
CA GLY A 543 34.65 -41.74 -3.70
C GLY A 543 34.80 -40.26 -4.06
N TYR A 544 34.67 -39.88 -5.33
CA TYR A 544 34.73 -38.50 -5.80
C TYR A 544 33.39 -37.78 -5.61
N ILE A 545 33.42 -36.48 -5.25
CA ILE A 545 32.22 -35.65 -5.17
C ILE A 545 32.10 -34.77 -6.42
N TYR A 546 30.94 -34.83 -7.07
CA TYR A 546 30.57 -33.99 -8.21
C TYR A 546 29.56 -32.93 -7.78
N ARG A 547 29.63 -31.75 -8.40
CA ARG A 547 28.57 -30.76 -8.39
C ARG A 547 27.72 -30.96 -9.63
N VAL A 548 26.42 -31.10 -9.43
CA VAL A 548 25.45 -31.23 -10.51
C VAL A 548 24.94 -29.86 -10.92
N ASN A 549 24.99 -29.55 -12.22
CA ASN A 549 24.28 -28.41 -12.77
C ASN A 549 22.79 -28.73 -12.92
N LYS A 550 21.94 -28.06 -12.14
CA LYS A 550 20.48 -28.28 -12.16
C LYS A 550 19.79 -27.85 -13.47
N ALA A 551 20.49 -27.16 -14.38
CA ALA A 551 19.89 -26.73 -15.65
C ALA A 551 20.02 -27.77 -16.77
N ASP A 552 21.06 -28.61 -16.73
CA ASP A 552 21.43 -29.52 -17.83
C ASP A 552 22.02 -30.86 -17.35
N GLY A 553 22.02 -31.13 -16.04
CA GLY A 553 22.47 -32.39 -15.46
C GLY A 553 23.98 -32.61 -15.50
N THR A 554 24.77 -31.64 -15.98
CA THR A 554 26.22 -31.81 -16.13
C THR A 554 26.92 -31.99 -14.79
N LEU A 555 27.80 -33.00 -14.71
CA LEU A 555 28.64 -33.28 -13.55
C LEU A 555 29.95 -32.51 -13.64
N THR A 556 30.21 -31.66 -12.65
CA THR A 556 31.51 -31.00 -12.48
C THR A 556 32.25 -31.66 -11.32
N PRO A 557 33.39 -32.33 -11.55
CA PRO A 557 34.22 -32.86 -10.46
C PRO A 557 34.59 -31.75 -9.49
N VAL A 558 34.43 -31.98 -8.18
CA VAL A 558 34.77 -30.99 -7.15
C VAL A 558 36.02 -31.39 -6.36
N CYS A 559 36.02 -32.56 -5.73
CA CYS A 559 37.18 -33.11 -5.04
C CYS A 559 37.08 -34.61 -4.77
N SER A 560 38.24 -35.26 -4.62
CA SER A 560 38.39 -36.63 -4.13
C SER A 560 38.31 -36.64 -2.60
N THR A 561 37.53 -37.54 -2.03
CA THR A 561 37.45 -37.74 -0.57
C THR A 561 38.55 -38.65 -0.04
N GLY A 562 39.21 -39.41 -0.92
CA GLY A 562 40.13 -40.49 -0.58
C GLY A 562 39.47 -41.63 0.19
N LEU A 563 38.13 -41.75 0.16
CA LEU A 563 37.37 -42.93 0.57
C LEU A 563 37.25 -43.89 -0.63
N GLY A 564 36.87 -45.14 -0.37
CA GLY A 564 36.41 -46.10 -1.38
C GLY A 564 35.06 -45.71 -1.98
N GLU A 565 34.19 -46.69 -2.19
CA GLU A 565 32.81 -46.50 -2.64
C GLU A 565 32.02 -45.67 -1.62
N VAL A 566 31.48 -44.52 -2.05
CA VAL A 566 30.61 -43.68 -1.22
C VAL A 566 29.17 -43.96 -1.62
N SER A 567 28.58 -44.97 -0.98
CA SER A 567 27.23 -45.49 -1.28
C SER A 567 26.13 -44.48 -0.96
N ALA A 568 26.24 -43.75 0.15
CA ALA A 568 25.18 -42.84 0.59
C ALA A 568 25.70 -41.50 1.11
N MET A 569 24.88 -40.45 0.94
CA MET A 569 25.20 -39.13 1.47
C MET A 569 23.98 -38.31 1.87
N SER A 570 24.15 -37.41 2.84
CA SER A 570 23.09 -36.50 3.27
C SER A 570 23.66 -35.24 3.93
N PHE A 571 22.98 -34.10 3.77
CA PHE A 571 23.37 -32.88 4.48
C PHE A 571 22.68 -32.78 5.82
N HIS A 572 23.47 -32.46 6.86
CA HIS A 572 22.89 -32.14 8.15
C HIS A 572 22.05 -30.85 8.04
N PRO A 573 20.76 -30.83 8.47
CA PRO A 573 19.83 -29.74 8.19
C PRO A 573 20.20 -28.40 8.86
N GLN A 574 20.88 -28.46 10.01
CA GLN A 574 21.29 -27.26 10.77
C GLN A 574 22.76 -26.86 10.59
N THR A 575 23.70 -27.81 10.61
CA THR A 575 25.14 -27.51 10.50
C THR A 575 25.62 -27.41 9.06
N TYR A 576 24.80 -27.91 8.11
CA TYR A 576 25.08 -27.94 6.67
C TYR A 576 26.33 -28.74 6.30
N GLN A 577 26.87 -29.58 7.19
CA GLN A 577 27.96 -30.47 6.86
C GLN A 577 27.46 -31.63 5.98
N LEU A 578 28.26 -32.05 5.01
CA LEU A 578 27.98 -33.26 4.24
C LEU A 578 28.37 -34.47 5.07
N TRP A 579 27.45 -35.42 5.24
CA TRP A 579 27.71 -36.71 5.85
C TRP A 579 27.68 -37.76 4.75
N VAL A 580 28.65 -38.66 4.76
CA VAL A 580 28.80 -39.72 3.76
C VAL A 580 29.04 -41.05 4.44
N TRP A 581 28.44 -42.11 3.92
CA TRP A 581 28.82 -43.48 4.23
C TRP A 581 29.77 -43.98 3.16
N ALA A 582 30.84 -44.64 3.58
CA ALA A 582 31.76 -45.31 2.69
C ALA A 582 31.80 -46.81 3.02
N ASP A 583 31.50 -47.64 2.03
CA ASP A 583 31.33 -49.06 2.23
C ASP A 583 32.63 -49.75 2.67
N GLY A 584 32.51 -50.56 3.73
CA GLY A 584 33.66 -51.19 4.37
C GLY A 584 34.53 -50.26 5.23
N GLU A 585 34.29 -48.93 5.23
CA GLU A 585 35.01 -47.94 6.03
C GLU A 585 34.17 -47.35 7.18
N GLY A 586 32.96 -46.87 6.89
CA GLY A 586 32.02 -46.32 7.87
C GLY A 586 31.50 -44.92 7.54
N LEU A 587 31.10 -44.16 8.57
CA LEU A 587 30.47 -42.84 8.47
C LEU A 587 31.47 -41.70 8.65
N PHE A 588 31.46 -40.74 7.73
CA PHE A 588 32.35 -39.58 7.72
C PHE A 588 31.58 -38.27 7.52
N THR A 589 32.19 -37.16 7.94
CA THR A 589 31.75 -35.81 7.55
C THR A 589 32.76 -35.12 6.65
N ILE A 590 32.28 -34.34 5.70
CA ILE A 590 33.08 -33.52 4.79
C ILE A 590 32.64 -32.05 4.93
N ASN A 591 33.63 -31.15 5.06
CA ASN A 591 33.38 -29.72 5.21
C ASN A 591 33.20 -29.01 3.85
N LEU A 592 31.98 -28.54 3.57
CA LEU A 592 31.66 -27.89 2.29
C LEU A 592 32.31 -26.53 2.04
N ASP A 593 32.63 -25.76 3.08
CA ASP A 593 33.32 -24.46 2.92
C ASP A 593 34.71 -24.64 2.26
N GLN A 594 35.22 -25.87 2.25
CA GLN A 594 36.46 -26.27 1.59
C GLN A 594 36.25 -26.97 0.23
N ILE A 595 35.06 -27.54 -0.02
CA ILE A 595 34.70 -28.20 -1.29
C ILE A 595 34.70 -27.20 -2.46
N GLU A 596 34.16 -25.98 -2.26
CA GLU A 596 34.18 -24.93 -3.29
C GLU A 596 35.60 -24.41 -3.62
N ASN A 597 36.59 -24.77 -2.79
CA ASN A 597 38.02 -24.50 -3.02
C ASN A 597 38.78 -25.73 -3.59
N GLY A 598 38.07 -26.83 -3.89
CA GLY A 598 38.62 -28.05 -4.48
C GLY A 598 39.22 -29.04 -3.48
N THR A 599 38.86 -28.97 -2.19
CA THR A 599 39.38 -29.86 -1.13
C THR A 599 38.25 -30.51 -0.32
N CYS A 600 38.27 -31.84 -0.20
CA CYS A 600 37.29 -32.64 0.55
C CYS A 600 37.95 -33.23 1.82
N GLU A 601 38.25 -32.41 2.83
CA GLU A 601 38.78 -32.94 4.10
C GLU A 601 37.71 -33.76 4.84
N LYS A 602 37.98 -35.06 5.06
CA LYS A 602 37.10 -35.97 5.77
C LYS A 602 37.44 -36.08 7.26
N THR A 603 36.41 -36.24 8.08
CA THR A 603 36.53 -36.58 9.51
C THR A 603 35.69 -37.83 9.79
N GLU A 604 36.32 -38.87 10.35
CA GLU A 604 35.64 -40.12 10.72
C GLU A 604 34.72 -39.89 11.93
N ILE A 605 33.48 -40.37 11.83
CA ILE A 605 32.49 -40.35 12.91
C ILE A 605 32.34 -41.74 13.52
N VAL A 606 32.13 -42.76 12.70
CA VAL A 606 32.02 -44.17 13.12
C VAL A 606 32.66 -45.06 12.08
N GLY A 607 33.71 -45.80 12.46
CA GLY A 607 34.24 -46.88 11.64
C GLY A 607 33.34 -48.11 11.68
N HIS A 608 32.90 -48.60 10.53
CA HIS A 608 32.01 -49.75 10.44
C HIS A 608 32.17 -50.44 9.08
N SER A 609 32.24 -51.78 9.08
CA SER A 609 32.52 -52.54 7.85
C SER A 609 31.27 -53.00 7.10
N ALA A 610 30.08 -52.62 7.57
CA ALA A 610 28.84 -52.99 6.90
C ALA A 610 28.57 -52.10 5.69
N LYS A 611 27.82 -52.68 4.75
CA LYS A 611 27.23 -51.98 3.63
C LYS A 611 25.98 -51.25 4.13
N VAL A 612 25.96 -49.93 4.00
CA VAL A 612 24.81 -49.10 4.41
C VAL A 612 24.35 -48.28 3.24
N GLU A 613 23.04 -48.36 2.99
CA GLU A 613 22.39 -47.72 1.86
C GLU A 613 21.39 -46.67 2.27
N GLY A 614 21.40 -45.59 1.49
CA GLY A 614 20.65 -44.37 1.75
C GLY A 614 21.00 -43.68 3.08
N LEU A 615 20.97 -42.34 3.09
CA LEU A 615 21.14 -41.56 4.32
C LEU A 615 20.10 -40.45 4.41
N ALA A 616 19.36 -40.41 5.52
CA ALA A 616 18.34 -39.41 5.76
C ALA A 616 18.43 -38.82 7.17
N TRP A 617 18.60 -37.50 7.28
CA TRP A 617 18.49 -36.80 8.56
C TRP A 617 17.03 -36.58 8.93
N ASP A 618 16.70 -36.68 10.22
CA ASP A 618 15.48 -36.06 10.71
C ASP A 618 15.53 -34.53 10.57
N ASN A 619 14.36 -33.89 10.58
CA ASN A 619 14.25 -32.44 10.37
C ASN A 619 14.94 -31.61 11.46
N ASP A 620 15.17 -32.19 12.64
CA ASP A 620 15.82 -31.54 13.77
C ASP A 620 17.35 -31.77 13.81
N GLY A 621 17.92 -32.57 12.91
CA GLY A 621 19.33 -32.96 12.90
C GLY A 621 19.76 -33.80 14.12
N GLN A 622 18.82 -34.51 14.75
CA GLN A 622 19.10 -35.30 15.97
C GLN A 622 19.45 -36.75 15.64
N ALA A 623 18.83 -37.34 14.63
CA ALA A 623 19.10 -38.69 14.17
C ALA A 623 19.37 -38.73 12.66
N LEU A 624 20.41 -39.48 12.28
CA LEU A 624 20.71 -39.87 10.90
C LEU A 624 20.34 -41.33 10.71
N TYR A 625 19.46 -41.62 9.75
CA TYR A 625 18.99 -42.97 9.43
C TYR A 625 19.75 -43.54 8.23
N GLY A 626 19.99 -44.85 8.26
CA GLY A 626 20.59 -45.62 7.16
C GLY A 626 20.11 -47.08 7.16
N SER A 627 20.02 -47.68 5.97
CA SER A 627 19.55 -49.06 5.79
C SER A 627 20.72 -50.04 5.78
N GLU A 628 20.62 -51.14 6.53
CA GLU A 628 21.57 -52.26 6.46
C GLU A 628 20.78 -53.58 6.39
N GLY A 629 20.76 -54.19 5.20
CA GLY A 629 20.03 -55.44 4.95
C GLY A 629 18.51 -55.26 5.12
N THR A 630 17.93 -55.83 6.19
CA THR A 630 16.50 -55.71 6.52
C THR A 630 16.24 -54.88 7.78
N ALA A 631 17.24 -54.10 8.21
CA ALA A 631 17.17 -53.27 9.40
C ALA A 631 17.39 -51.80 9.06
N LEU A 632 16.65 -50.93 9.74
CA LEU A 632 16.87 -49.49 9.71
C LEU A 632 17.66 -49.12 10.95
N TYR A 633 18.86 -48.57 10.79
CA TYR A 633 19.68 -48.06 11.88
C TYR A 633 19.56 -46.55 12.00
N ARG A 634 19.80 -46.02 13.20
CA ARG A 634 19.95 -44.60 13.43
C ARG A 634 21.19 -44.27 14.24
N TYR A 635 21.89 -43.22 13.82
CA TYR A 635 22.97 -42.57 14.55
C TYR A 635 22.44 -41.33 15.27
N LEU A 636 22.54 -41.30 16.59
CA LEU A 636 22.09 -40.18 17.42
C LEU A 636 23.19 -39.13 17.57
N SER A 637 23.04 -37.96 16.92
CA SER A 637 24.08 -36.93 16.82
C SER A 637 24.53 -36.35 18.16
N ASN A 638 23.64 -36.34 19.15
CA ASN A 638 23.89 -35.82 20.50
C ASN A 638 24.69 -36.78 21.41
N THR A 639 24.64 -38.08 21.16
CA THR A 639 25.23 -39.12 22.02
C THR A 639 26.31 -39.93 21.32
N GLY A 640 26.34 -39.93 19.98
CA GLY A 640 27.21 -40.75 19.17
C GLY A 640 26.83 -42.24 19.15
N ILE A 641 25.64 -42.59 19.65
CA ILE A 641 25.16 -43.97 19.71
C ILE A 641 24.57 -44.36 18.36
N VAL A 642 24.97 -45.52 17.85
CA VAL A 642 24.31 -46.23 16.75
C VAL A 642 23.41 -47.29 17.36
N GLU A 643 22.13 -47.29 16.96
CA GLU A 643 21.16 -48.29 17.41
C GLU A 643 20.22 -48.68 16.27
N GLU A 644 19.68 -49.89 16.36
CA GLU A 644 18.64 -50.39 15.47
C GLU A 644 17.33 -49.66 15.78
N ALA A 645 16.77 -48.99 14.77
CA ALA A 645 15.49 -48.30 14.87
C ALA A 645 14.33 -49.26 14.57
N CYS A 646 14.47 -50.13 13.56
CA CYS A 646 13.48 -51.14 13.17
C CYS A 646 14.15 -52.41 12.61
N ASP A 647 13.58 -53.57 12.92
CA ASP A 647 14.08 -54.92 12.54
C ASP A 647 13.39 -55.54 11.33
N ASN A 648 12.34 -54.88 10.82
CA ASN A 648 11.52 -55.31 9.68
C ASN A 648 11.50 -54.25 8.56
N PHE A 649 12.66 -53.64 8.32
CA PHE A 649 12.80 -52.70 7.20
C PHE A 649 12.87 -53.48 5.87
N PRO A 650 12.34 -52.93 4.76
CA PRO A 650 12.40 -53.59 3.45
C PRO A 650 13.85 -53.94 3.05
N SER A 651 14.04 -55.10 2.44
CA SER A 651 15.32 -55.51 1.84
C SER A 651 15.58 -54.76 0.53
N GLU A 652 16.84 -54.69 0.11
CA GLU A 652 17.25 -54.10 -1.19
C GLU A 652 16.88 -52.61 -1.30
N VAL A 653 17.07 -51.83 -0.22
CA VAL A 653 16.88 -50.38 -0.23
C VAL A 653 18.18 -49.72 -0.62
N GLU A 654 18.15 -48.81 -1.60
CA GLU A 654 19.34 -48.09 -2.07
C GLU A 654 19.31 -46.60 -1.67
N ALA A 655 18.13 -45.98 -1.70
CA ALA A 655 17.99 -44.56 -1.43
C ALA A 655 17.02 -44.26 -0.29
N LEU A 656 17.38 -43.27 0.55
CA LEU A 656 16.56 -42.75 1.65
C LEU A 656 16.49 -41.22 1.60
N ASP A 657 15.34 -40.66 1.97
CA ASP A 657 15.23 -39.23 2.31
C ASP A 657 14.06 -38.99 3.29
N MET A 658 13.99 -37.80 3.89
CA MET A 658 13.01 -37.45 4.92
C MET A 658 12.07 -36.32 4.48
N LEU A 659 10.77 -36.52 4.64
CA LEU A 659 9.78 -35.46 4.47
C LEU A 659 9.75 -34.50 5.67
N ALA A 660 9.27 -33.27 5.43
CA ALA A 660 9.13 -32.25 6.47
C ALA A 660 8.19 -32.65 7.63
N ASP A 661 7.30 -33.62 7.41
CA ASP A 661 6.41 -34.17 8.44
C ASP A 661 7.04 -35.32 9.25
N GLY A 662 8.27 -35.71 8.94
CA GLY A 662 9.00 -36.82 9.58
C GLY A 662 8.75 -38.19 8.97
N THR A 663 8.06 -38.29 7.83
CA THR A 663 7.91 -39.55 7.09
C THR A 663 9.20 -39.88 6.34
N LEU A 664 9.74 -41.09 6.54
CA LEU A 664 10.89 -41.61 5.80
C LEU A 664 10.44 -42.12 4.43
N LEU A 665 11.13 -41.72 3.37
CA LEU A 665 10.96 -42.23 2.03
C LEU A 665 12.09 -43.21 1.68
N PHE A 666 11.78 -44.22 0.88
CA PHE A 666 12.78 -45.15 0.37
C PHE A 666 12.46 -45.62 -1.06
N ALA A 667 13.50 -46.04 -1.79
CA ALA A 667 13.38 -46.77 -3.05
C ALA A 667 14.08 -48.13 -2.96
N LEU A 668 13.66 -49.05 -3.82
CA LEU A 668 14.15 -50.42 -3.87
C LEU A 668 15.00 -50.65 -5.13
N HIS A 669 16.03 -51.46 -5.00
CA HIS A 669 16.76 -52.10 -6.10
C HIS A 669 15.92 -53.23 -6.69
N ASP A 670 14.79 -52.88 -7.31
CA ASP A 670 13.90 -53.83 -7.95
C ASP A 670 13.35 -53.26 -9.25
N ALA A 671 13.81 -53.83 -10.37
CA ALA A 671 13.34 -53.49 -11.71
C ALA A 671 11.82 -53.64 -11.92
N SER A 672 11.13 -54.39 -11.06
CA SER A 672 9.68 -54.55 -11.07
C SER A 672 8.93 -53.54 -10.20
N ASP A 673 9.64 -52.76 -9.37
CA ASP A 673 9.10 -51.75 -8.46
C ASP A 673 9.87 -50.43 -8.52
N THR A 674 9.60 -49.62 -9.54
CA THR A 674 10.22 -48.30 -9.73
C THR A 674 9.63 -47.19 -8.83
N ARG A 675 8.89 -47.54 -7.78
CA ARG A 675 8.10 -46.57 -7.02
C ARG A 675 8.84 -46.09 -5.77
N ILE A 676 8.56 -44.86 -5.36
CA ILE A 676 9.01 -44.34 -4.07
C ILE A 676 7.97 -44.72 -3.01
N HIS A 677 8.45 -45.39 -1.97
CA HIS A 677 7.65 -45.87 -0.86
C HIS A 677 7.83 -44.97 0.36
N SER A 678 6.97 -45.16 1.37
CA SER A 678 7.07 -44.44 2.64
C SER A 678 7.03 -45.40 3.82
N PHE A 679 7.84 -45.12 4.83
CA PHE A 679 8.00 -45.93 6.02
C PHE A 679 7.68 -45.10 7.28
N ASP A 680 6.87 -45.69 8.16
CA ASP A 680 6.59 -45.15 9.48
C ASP A 680 7.61 -45.72 10.47
N ILE A 681 8.58 -44.90 10.87
CA ILE A 681 9.65 -45.30 11.79
C ILE A 681 9.08 -45.61 13.19
N GLU A 682 8.06 -44.88 13.65
CA GLU A 682 7.51 -45.08 15.00
C GLU A 682 6.82 -46.44 15.15
N ASN A 683 6.17 -46.88 14.08
CA ASN A 683 5.43 -48.14 14.05
C ASN A 683 6.20 -49.30 13.39
N CYS A 684 7.37 -49.03 12.82
CA CYS A 684 8.17 -49.97 12.01
C CYS A 684 7.36 -50.66 10.90
N LEU A 685 6.59 -49.89 10.14
CA LEU A 685 5.73 -50.39 9.08
C LEU A 685 5.80 -49.53 7.82
N ALA A 686 5.84 -50.18 6.65
CA ALA A 686 5.59 -49.52 5.38
C ALA A 686 4.14 -49.02 5.33
N LYS A 687 3.90 -47.77 4.91
CA LYS A 687 2.55 -47.20 4.81
C LYS A 687 1.87 -47.66 3.51
N GLU A 688 0.61 -48.10 3.58
CA GLU A 688 -0.22 -48.50 2.40
C GLU A 688 -0.68 -47.32 1.50
N ASN A 689 -0.03 -46.16 1.59
CA ASN A 689 -0.37 -45.03 0.72
C ASN A 689 0.00 -45.37 -0.73
N ALA A 690 -0.76 -44.84 -1.70
CA ALA A 690 -0.49 -45.08 -3.11
C ALA A 690 0.97 -44.69 -3.42
N PRO A 691 1.85 -45.67 -3.72
CA PRO A 691 3.25 -45.39 -3.98
C PRO A 691 3.34 -44.44 -5.18
N VAL A 692 4.28 -43.49 -5.13
CA VAL A 692 4.42 -42.48 -6.20
C VAL A 692 4.79 -43.23 -7.48
N PRO A 693 3.91 -43.28 -8.50
CA PRO A 693 4.22 -44.02 -9.71
C PRO A 693 5.22 -43.19 -10.52
N VAL A 694 6.41 -43.75 -10.70
CA VAL A 694 7.47 -43.18 -11.52
C VAL A 694 7.49 -43.98 -12.83
N GLU A 695 6.91 -43.43 -13.90
CA GLU A 695 7.10 -43.99 -15.24
C GLU A 695 8.51 -43.57 -15.73
N ALA A 696 9.50 -44.43 -15.52
CA ALA A 696 10.87 -44.25 -16.01
C ALA A 696 11.27 -45.38 -16.97
N LEU A 697 12.25 -45.11 -17.84
CA LEU A 697 12.79 -46.06 -18.82
C LEU A 697 13.86 -47.01 -18.21
N TYR A 698 14.27 -46.80 -16.96
CA TYR A 698 15.35 -47.50 -16.27
C TYR A 698 14.90 -47.96 -14.87
N THR A 699 15.63 -48.91 -14.29
CA THR A 699 15.09 -49.86 -13.32
C THR A 699 15.65 -49.76 -11.90
N ASP A 700 16.68 -48.93 -11.65
CA ASP A 700 17.40 -48.92 -10.36
C ASP A 700 17.70 -47.51 -9.83
N ILE A 701 17.26 -47.19 -8.60
CA ILE A 701 17.35 -45.84 -8.01
C ILE A 701 18.41 -45.82 -6.90
N GLU A 702 19.61 -45.34 -7.21
CA GLU A 702 20.73 -45.34 -6.25
C GLU A 702 20.68 -44.15 -5.27
N GLY A 703 20.13 -43.01 -5.69
CA GLY A 703 20.10 -41.81 -4.87
C GLY A 703 18.82 -41.01 -5.00
N ILE A 704 18.31 -40.46 -3.89
CA ILE A 704 17.13 -39.58 -3.83
C ILE A 704 17.48 -38.36 -2.98
N THR A 705 17.09 -37.17 -3.44
CA THR A 705 17.13 -35.97 -2.61
C THR A 705 15.97 -35.00 -2.92
N LEU A 706 15.37 -34.47 -1.86
CA LEU A 706 14.23 -33.57 -1.86
C LEU A 706 14.67 -32.11 -1.72
N ASN A 707 14.11 -31.24 -2.56
CA ASN A 707 14.36 -29.80 -2.50
C ASN A 707 13.17 -28.98 -1.99
N CYS A 708 11.99 -29.59 -1.83
CA CYS A 708 10.75 -28.84 -1.62
C CYS A 708 10.31 -28.74 -0.15
N PRO A 709 9.95 -27.54 0.34
CA PRO A 709 9.37 -27.38 1.67
C PRO A 709 7.90 -27.86 1.65
N SER A 710 7.64 -28.95 2.37
CA SER A 710 6.33 -29.40 2.84
C SER A 710 5.19 -29.30 1.82
N ARG A 711 5.04 -30.33 0.97
CA ARG A 711 3.74 -30.67 0.39
C ARG A 711 3.47 -32.15 0.54
#